data_AF-A0A1G8D094-F1
#
_entry.id   AF-A0A1G8D094-F1
#
_cell.length_a   1.000
_cell.length_b   1.000
_cell.length_c   1.000
_cell.angle_alpha   90.00
_cell.angle_beta   90.00
_cell.angle_gamma   90.00
#
_symmetry.space_group_name_H-M   'P 1'
#
loop_
_entity.id
_entity.type
_entity.pdbx_description
1 polymer ?
#
loop_
_entity_poly.entity_id
_entity_poly.type
_entity_poly.pdbx_seq_one_letter_code
_entity_poly.pdbx_strand_id
1 'polypeptide(L)'
;QVAALSTDAVAALETADIAAIKTASFAALNSAQVAALTTEQVNGLASSQFAVLSTVALANGLTTDQVVAMTSQQFAALTTAQVGALSSNSIGAIETRDIAGISTAGIAVLKSAQLAALTSDQVAALSTNQIIALTTAAVSGLSTDAIVALTTSQAASLTTQQVAALSTNAIAALQTQDFAALKTAAIAGLSTNQIKALTTDLIVALSTAEANALSSAQVAALSTDSVAALETADISALKTAAFAALNSAQVAALTTEQVNGLATGQFAVLSTTAIANGLTTDQVVAMTSQQFAALTTAQAAALSSNSIGAIETRDIGGLSTAGIAALKSAQLAALTSDQVAALSTNQIIALTTAAVSGLSTDAVVALTTTQASVLNTQQVVALSTNAIAALQTQDFAALKTAAVAALTTNQIKALTTDLVVALTTAEANALSSAQVAALSTDSVAALQTADLASLKTSSFNVLNTAQVAALTTEQVNTLATAQLAVLSTNAIANGLTTDQVVALTSTQVAALTTAQVGALSTNSIGAIETRDIVGLTTAGAASLKSAQITALTTDQVNSLSAAQTIALTTAAFAALNSDQVAAFTTTQAAALNSQQVVALSTAAIANLETADLNVLKTAAVAALTSNQIKALSTDQVASLSTGSVAVLTTSQVANGLTTDQVAGLTSNQVGALSTAQVNALSTAAVAAIETADIGALKTSTIAILRTAQVAALSTDQVKTLSTAQVAALSTAAIAVGLSTDQVVALSSNQFNALSTNQLRALSTNSIAAIETADLQALSTASFKALSTTQLVKLTTDQIVALTTGQIKNLTSQQANALTSSQTQAMSTAQASALFNASHGISPIVLDLKGDGITTLAAGNGVSFDLNADGSKEQAGWIAGGDGLLVLDRNGDGSINDGSELFGTGTTLANGSKASNGYEALAELDTNGDGVIDAKDGAFSKLQVWVDGNADGISTADELKSLTDLGITKLSLNAKVDGSSNNGNTIGLTSTFETADGASHAAADVWFAVNNSASSLTSSVSNLSGALASFNAASSTPTATKLEMPTANNTAVAALASAIGSYDNKLTAASGQVASDETQRLKALLTGNHAQGILAAK
;
A
#
# COMPACT_ATOMS: atom_id res chain seq x y z
N GLN A 1 -20.52 -137.67 -74.15
CA GLN A 1 -19.87 -138.71 -73.30
C GLN A 1 -19.37 -138.08 -72.00
N VAL A 2 -18.48 -137.09 -72.03
CA VAL A 2 -17.98 -136.40 -70.82
C VAL A 2 -19.12 -135.83 -69.92
N ALA A 3 -20.11 -135.15 -70.49
CA ALA A 3 -21.26 -134.63 -69.74
C ALA A 3 -22.14 -135.71 -69.05
N ALA A 4 -22.04 -136.97 -69.47
CA ALA A 4 -22.85 -138.08 -68.96
C ALA A 4 -22.15 -138.89 -67.84
N LEU A 5 -20.92 -138.52 -67.46
CA LEU A 5 -20.20 -139.14 -66.35
C LEU A 5 -20.89 -138.79 -65.02
N SER A 6 -21.02 -139.75 -64.11
CA SER A 6 -21.43 -139.44 -62.74
C SER A 6 -20.30 -138.69 -62.01
N THR A 7 -20.61 -138.00 -60.92
CA THR A 7 -19.58 -137.38 -60.06
C THR A 7 -18.54 -138.39 -59.60
N ASP A 8 -18.96 -139.59 -59.20
CA ASP A 8 -18.07 -140.67 -58.76
C ASP A 8 -17.17 -141.15 -59.90
N ALA A 9 -17.69 -141.20 -61.12
CA ALA A 9 -16.92 -141.58 -62.31
C ALA A 9 -15.88 -140.51 -62.67
N VAL A 10 -16.20 -139.22 -62.48
CA VAL A 10 -15.24 -138.13 -62.68
C VAL A 10 -14.13 -138.17 -61.61
N ALA A 11 -14.49 -138.40 -60.35
CA ALA A 11 -13.54 -138.52 -59.25
C ALA A 11 -12.58 -139.71 -59.38
N ALA A 12 -13.05 -140.83 -59.95
CA ALA A 12 -12.29 -142.07 -60.09
C ALA A 12 -11.34 -142.12 -61.29
N LEU A 13 -11.38 -141.14 -62.20
CA LEU A 13 -10.44 -141.07 -63.34
C LEU A 13 -9.01 -140.82 -62.86
N GLU A 14 -8.02 -141.39 -63.54
CA GLU A 14 -6.63 -141.02 -63.26
C GLU A 14 -6.38 -139.56 -63.67
N THR A 15 -5.48 -138.86 -62.97
CA THR A 15 -5.11 -137.46 -63.27
C THR A 15 -4.72 -137.26 -64.74
N ALA A 16 -4.00 -138.23 -65.32
CA ALA A 16 -3.61 -138.21 -66.73
C ALA A 16 -4.82 -138.33 -67.68
N ASP A 17 -5.84 -139.11 -67.34
CA ASP A 17 -7.04 -139.29 -68.16
C ASP A 17 -7.90 -138.03 -68.16
N ILE A 18 -8.09 -137.42 -66.99
CA ILE A 18 -8.77 -136.13 -66.84
C ILE A 18 -8.05 -135.04 -67.66
N ALA A 19 -6.72 -134.97 -67.59
CA ALA A 19 -5.90 -134.01 -68.34
C ALA A 19 -5.92 -134.26 -69.86
N ALA A 20 -6.08 -135.52 -70.29
CA ALA A 20 -6.14 -135.89 -71.70
C ALA A 20 -7.50 -135.62 -72.37
N ILE A 21 -8.55 -135.28 -71.60
CA ILE A 21 -9.85 -134.90 -72.17
C ILE A 21 -9.69 -133.66 -73.06
N LYS A 22 -10.05 -133.80 -74.33
CA LYS A 22 -10.06 -132.69 -75.30
C LYS A 22 -10.78 -131.49 -74.71
N THR A 23 -10.15 -130.32 -74.76
CA THR A 23 -10.66 -129.04 -74.23
C THR A 23 -12.15 -128.80 -74.54
N ALA A 24 -12.57 -128.96 -75.81
CA ALA A 24 -13.97 -128.77 -76.19
C ALA A 24 -14.96 -129.74 -75.51
N SER A 25 -14.52 -130.94 -75.14
CA SER A 25 -15.33 -131.91 -74.39
C SER A 25 -15.33 -131.63 -72.89
N PHE A 26 -14.25 -131.05 -72.37
CA PHE A 26 -14.12 -130.66 -70.97
C PHE A 26 -15.09 -129.53 -70.59
N ALA A 27 -15.41 -128.64 -71.54
CA ALA A 27 -16.40 -127.57 -71.39
C ALA A 27 -17.81 -128.05 -70.99
N ALA A 28 -18.11 -129.34 -71.21
CA ALA A 28 -19.43 -129.92 -70.97
C ALA A 28 -19.64 -130.42 -69.53
N LEU A 29 -18.64 -130.28 -68.64
CA LEU A 29 -18.77 -130.61 -67.21
C LEU A 29 -19.69 -129.60 -66.49
N ASN A 30 -20.62 -130.13 -65.69
CA ASN A 30 -21.47 -129.32 -64.82
C ASN A 30 -20.79 -129.07 -63.44
N SER A 31 -21.36 -128.18 -62.62
CA SER A 31 -20.78 -127.81 -61.32
C SER A 31 -20.54 -129.00 -60.39
N ALA A 32 -21.43 -130.00 -60.36
CA ALA A 32 -21.26 -131.17 -59.49
C ALA A 32 -20.11 -132.07 -59.98
N GLN A 33 -19.96 -132.23 -61.30
CA GLN A 33 -18.85 -132.97 -61.89
C GLN A 33 -17.52 -132.27 -61.67
N VAL A 34 -17.47 -130.93 -61.76
CA VAL A 34 -16.27 -130.16 -61.42
C VAL A 34 -15.93 -130.28 -59.93
N ALA A 35 -16.92 -130.28 -59.04
CA ALA A 35 -16.72 -130.43 -57.59
C ALA A 35 -16.23 -131.82 -57.19
N ALA A 36 -16.51 -132.83 -58.02
CA ALA A 36 -16.07 -134.20 -57.79
C ALA A 36 -14.60 -134.45 -58.17
N LEU A 37 -13.94 -133.51 -58.87
CA LEU A 37 -12.52 -133.65 -59.18
C LEU A 37 -11.68 -133.66 -57.89
N THR A 38 -10.68 -134.54 -57.79
CA THR A 38 -9.73 -134.48 -56.68
C THR A 38 -8.80 -133.27 -56.83
N THR A 39 -8.19 -132.82 -55.74
CA THR A 39 -7.19 -131.72 -55.78
C THR A 39 -6.02 -132.03 -56.71
N GLU A 40 -5.59 -133.30 -56.78
CA GLU A 40 -4.54 -133.76 -57.71
C GLU A 40 -5.00 -133.71 -59.17
N GLN A 41 -6.24 -134.11 -59.46
CA GLN A 41 -6.83 -133.99 -60.79
C GLN A 41 -6.90 -132.51 -61.22
N VAL A 42 -7.37 -131.62 -60.35
CA VAL A 42 -7.47 -130.17 -60.60
C VAL A 42 -6.10 -129.54 -60.86
N ASN A 43 -5.08 -129.90 -60.08
CA ASN A 43 -3.70 -129.44 -60.29
C ASN A 43 -3.14 -129.92 -61.66
N GLY A 44 -3.43 -131.17 -62.05
CA GLY A 44 -2.98 -131.77 -63.31
C GLY A 44 -3.69 -131.28 -64.59
N LEU A 45 -4.76 -130.48 -64.48
CA LEU A 45 -5.48 -129.95 -65.64
C LEU A 45 -4.65 -128.96 -66.45
N ALA A 46 -4.79 -129.00 -67.77
CA ALA A 46 -4.22 -127.96 -68.64
C ALA A 46 -4.98 -126.63 -68.46
N SER A 47 -4.28 -125.51 -68.49
CA SER A 47 -4.85 -124.15 -68.50
C SER A 47 -5.99 -123.95 -69.51
N SER A 48 -5.89 -124.58 -70.69
CA SER A 48 -6.95 -124.53 -71.71
C SER A 48 -8.25 -125.20 -71.28
N GLN A 49 -8.19 -126.23 -70.42
CA GLN A 49 -9.37 -126.93 -69.91
C GLN A 49 -10.13 -126.06 -68.89
N PHE A 50 -9.43 -125.28 -68.06
CA PHE A 50 -10.05 -124.27 -67.20
C PHE A 50 -10.69 -123.14 -67.99
N ALA A 51 -10.03 -122.64 -69.04
CA ALA A 51 -10.51 -121.54 -69.86
C ALA A 51 -11.88 -121.80 -70.54
N VAL A 52 -12.29 -123.06 -70.70
CA VAL A 52 -13.54 -123.45 -71.35
C VAL A 52 -14.66 -123.88 -70.40
N LEU A 53 -14.42 -123.93 -69.09
CA LEU A 53 -15.48 -124.19 -68.11
C LEU A 53 -16.51 -123.05 -68.11
N SER A 54 -17.80 -123.37 -68.00
CA SER A 54 -18.81 -122.32 -67.83
C SER A 54 -18.60 -121.56 -66.51
N THR A 55 -19.00 -120.29 -66.45
CA THR A 55 -18.92 -119.48 -65.22
C THR A 55 -19.67 -120.12 -64.05
N VAL A 56 -20.78 -120.82 -64.33
CA VAL A 56 -21.57 -121.56 -63.32
C VAL A 56 -20.84 -122.82 -62.84
N ALA A 57 -20.19 -123.55 -63.74
CA ALA A 57 -19.38 -124.72 -63.38
C ALA A 57 -18.18 -124.32 -62.51
N LEU A 58 -17.56 -123.18 -62.79
CA LEU A 58 -16.44 -122.67 -62.00
C LEU A 58 -16.89 -122.12 -60.64
N ALA A 59 -17.93 -121.27 -60.62
CA ALA A 59 -18.40 -120.58 -59.42
C ALA A 59 -19.02 -121.50 -58.37
N ASN A 60 -19.78 -122.51 -58.81
CA ASN A 60 -20.53 -123.42 -57.94
C ASN A 60 -19.92 -124.83 -57.89
N GLY A 61 -18.89 -125.09 -58.71
CA GLY A 61 -18.29 -126.41 -58.84
C GLY A 61 -16.87 -126.51 -58.31
N LEU A 62 -16.15 -125.43 -58.03
CA LEU A 62 -14.86 -125.54 -57.35
C LEU A 62 -15.05 -125.42 -55.83
N THR A 63 -14.56 -126.39 -55.08
CA THR A 63 -14.38 -126.33 -53.62
C THR A 63 -13.13 -125.52 -53.29
N THR A 64 -13.03 -124.99 -52.06
CA THR A 64 -11.86 -124.20 -51.64
C THR A 64 -10.55 -125.00 -51.70
N ASP A 65 -10.58 -126.30 -51.37
CA ASP A 65 -9.40 -127.16 -51.44
C ASP A 65 -8.93 -127.38 -52.89
N GLN A 66 -9.86 -127.48 -53.83
CA GLN A 66 -9.54 -127.52 -55.26
C GLN A 66 -8.96 -126.18 -55.74
N VAL A 67 -9.48 -125.05 -55.26
CA VAL A 67 -8.93 -123.73 -55.60
C VAL A 67 -7.51 -123.55 -55.06
N VAL A 68 -7.22 -124.02 -53.84
CA VAL A 68 -5.86 -124.08 -53.27
C VAL A 68 -4.93 -124.92 -54.16
N ALA A 69 -5.42 -126.02 -54.72
CA ALA A 69 -4.63 -126.91 -55.56
C ALA A 69 -4.35 -126.39 -56.98
N MET A 70 -4.99 -125.30 -57.40
CA MET A 70 -4.76 -124.68 -58.72
C MET A 70 -3.43 -123.93 -58.79
N THR A 71 -2.84 -123.87 -59.98
CA THR A 71 -1.57 -123.17 -60.24
C THR A 71 -1.77 -121.78 -60.83
N SER A 72 -0.76 -120.91 -60.70
CA SER A 72 -0.72 -119.56 -61.28
C SER A 72 -1.05 -119.54 -62.77
N GLN A 73 -0.59 -120.55 -63.53
CA GLN A 73 -0.85 -120.67 -64.97
C GLN A 73 -2.31 -121.02 -65.27
N GLN A 74 -2.98 -121.74 -64.38
CA GLN A 74 -4.40 -122.05 -64.51
C GLN A 74 -5.25 -120.81 -64.21
N PHE A 75 -4.91 -120.04 -63.17
CA PHE A 75 -5.57 -118.74 -62.90
C PHE A 75 -5.35 -117.73 -64.03
N ALA A 76 -4.15 -117.68 -64.63
CA ALA A 76 -3.85 -116.82 -65.77
C ALA A 76 -4.70 -117.10 -67.01
N ALA A 77 -5.17 -118.34 -67.15
CA ALA A 77 -5.96 -118.79 -68.29
C ALA A 77 -7.48 -118.59 -68.11
N LEU A 78 -7.94 -118.22 -66.92
CA LEU A 78 -9.34 -117.88 -66.69
C LEU A 78 -9.71 -116.61 -67.46
N THR A 79 -10.87 -116.63 -68.10
CA THR A 79 -11.49 -115.45 -68.70
C THR A 79 -11.96 -114.48 -67.62
N THR A 80 -12.14 -113.19 -67.97
CA THR A 80 -12.65 -112.19 -67.02
C THR A 80 -14.02 -112.58 -66.47
N ALA A 81 -14.91 -113.10 -67.31
CA ALA A 81 -16.23 -113.58 -66.87
C ALA A 81 -16.13 -114.73 -65.86
N GLN A 82 -15.15 -115.62 -66.01
CA GLN A 82 -14.89 -116.71 -65.08
C GLN A 82 -14.34 -116.22 -63.75
N VAL A 83 -13.34 -115.32 -63.77
CA VAL A 83 -12.78 -114.72 -62.54
C VAL A 83 -13.86 -113.95 -61.77
N GLY A 84 -14.65 -113.12 -62.44
CA GLY A 84 -15.73 -112.35 -61.81
C GLY A 84 -16.89 -113.20 -61.27
N ALA A 85 -17.00 -114.46 -61.71
CA ALA A 85 -18.02 -115.42 -61.24
C ALA A 85 -17.60 -116.21 -59.99
N LEU A 86 -16.30 -116.30 -59.69
CA LEU A 86 -15.81 -117.03 -58.51
C LEU A 86 -16.45 -116.52 -57.22
N SER A 87 -16.75 -117.40 -56.27
CA SER A 87 -17.28 -116.97 -54.97
C SER A 87 -16.22 -116.21 -54.16
N SER A 88 -16.62 -115.37 -53.20
CA SER A 88 -15.68 -114.73 -52.27
C SER A 88 -14.82 -115.76 -51.52
N ASN A 89 -15.38 -116.90 -51.14
CA ASN A 89 -14.64 -117.99 -50.49
C ASN A 89 -13.60 -118.61 -51.44
N SER A 90 -13.95 -118.78 -52.72
CA SER A 90 -13.01 -119.25 -53.74
C SER A 90 -11.87 -118.25 -53.92
N ILE A 91 -12.16 -116.96 -54.03
CA ILE A 91 -11.14 -115.91 -54.17
C ILE A 91 -10.22 -115.88 -52.94
N GLY A 92 -10.76 -115.95 -51.72
CA GLY A 92 -9.98 -115.99 -50.49
C GLY A 92 -9.14 -117.27 -50.33
N ALA A 93 -9.54 -118.38 -50.94
CA ALA A 93 -8.82 -119.65 -50.89
C ALA A 93 -7.63 -119.77 -51.87
N ILE A 94 -7.44 -118.83 -52.80
CA ILE A 94 -6.32 -118.87 -53.75
C ILE A 94 -4.98 -118.78 -52.98
N GLU A 95 -4.00 -119.64 -53.24
CA GLU A 95 -2.71 -119.48 -52.55
C GLU A 95 -2.07 -118.11 -52.87
N THR A 96 -1.38 -117.49 -51.91
CA THR A 96 -0.72 -116.18 -52.08
C THR A 96 0.21 -116.13 -53.30
N ARG A 97 0.88 -117.23 -53.61
CA ARG A 97 1.75 -117.34 -54.80
C ARG A 97 0.96 -117.26 -56.10
N ASP A 98 -0.28 -117.73 -56.10
CA ASP A 98 -1.07 -117.98 -57.31
C ASP A 98 -2.05 -116.84 -57.64
N ILE A 99 -2.36 -115.97 -56.67
CA ILE A 99 -3.21 -114.79 -56.89
C ILE A 99 -2.62 -113.82 -57.94
N ALA A 100 -1.30 -113.70 -57.98
CA ALA A 100 -0.58 -112.91 -58.98
C ALA A 100 -0.77 -113.45 -60.41
N GLY A 101 -1.11 -114.74 -60.55
CA GLY A 101 -1.41 -115.39 -61.82
C GLY A 101 -2.69 -114.87 -62.49
N ILE A 102 -3.66 -114.31 -61.74
CA ILE A 102 -4.89 -113.76 -62.32
C ILE A 102 -4.55 -112.59 -63.25
N SER A 103 -5.05 -112.58 -64.49
CA SER A 103 -4.80 -111.46 -65.40
C SER A 103 -5.27 -110.10 -64.83
N THR A 104 -4.63 -109.00 -65.23
CA THR A 104 -5.04 -107.64 -64.81
C THR A 104 -6.51 -107.35 -65.11
N ALA A 105 -7.00 -107.79 -66.27
CA ALA A 105 -8.41 -107.69 -66.64
C ALA A 105 -9.32 -108.57 -65.76
N GLY A 106 -8.82 -109.71 -65.28
CA GLY A 106 -9.52 -110.56 -64.31
C GLY A 106 -9.64 -109.90 -62.93
N ILE A 107 -8.58 -109.26 -62.45
CA ILE A 107 -8.62 -108.48 -61.21
C ILE A 107 -9.58 -107.28 -61.33
N ALA A 108 -9.61 -106.62 -62.49
CA ALA A 108 -10.49 -105.46 -62.74
C ALA A 108 -11.99 -105.73 -62.57
N VAL A 109 -12.43 -106.98 -62.79
CA VAL A 109 -13.84 -107.38 -62.71
C VAL A 109 -14.24 -107.94 -61.34
N LEU A 110 -13.31 -108.01 -60.38
CA LEU A 110 -13.63 -108.39 -59.01
C LEU A 110 -14.57 -107.36 -58.38
N LYS A 111 -15.59 -107.87 -57.68
CA LYS A 111 -16.56 -107.10 -56.91
C LYS A 111 -16.02 -106.83 -55.51
N SER A 112 -16.57 -105.82 -54.82
CA SER A 112 -16.16 -105.44 -53.46
C SER A 112 -16.14 -106.62 -52.47
N ALA A 113 -17.13 -107.51 -52.50
CA ALA A 113 -17.19 -108.68 -51.63
C ALA A 113 -16.12 -109.74 -51.95
N GLN A 114 -15.65 -109.84 -53.20
CA GLN A 114 -14.56 -110.75 -53.58
C GLN A 114 -13.22 -110.16 -53.16
N LEU A 115 -13.04 -108.86 -53.36
CA LEU A 115 -11.83 -108.16 -52.97
C LEU A 115 -11.64 -108.13 -51.44
N ALA A 116 -12.73 -107.95 -50.68
CA ALA A 116 -12.72 -108.01 -49.22
C ALA A 116 -12.43 -109.42 -48.65
N ALA A 117 -12.54 -110.46 -49.48
CA ALA A 117 -12.21 -111.83 -49.09
C ALA A 117 -10.71 -112.17 -49.28
N LEU A 118 -9.95 -111.30 -49.94
CA LEU A 118 -8.49 -111.44 -50.00
C LEU A 118 -7.89 -111.20 -48.61
N THR A 119 -6.96 -112.05 -48.24
CA THR A 119 -6.05 -111.90 -47.11
C THR A 119 -5.01 -110.80 -47.40
N SER A 120 -4.42 -110.23 -46.35
CA SER A 120 -3.34 -109.26 -46.46
C SER A 120 -2.18 -109.75 -47.34
N ASP A 121 -1.75 -111.00 -47.17
CA ASP A 121 -0.67 -111.59 -47.96
C ASP A 121 -1.02 -111.67 -49.46
N GLN A 122 -2.27 -112.04 -49.79
CA GLN A 122 -2.73 -112.06 -51.18
C GLN A 122 -2.78 -110.67 -51.80
N VAL A 123 -3.19 -109.65 -51.04
CA VAL A 123 -3.19 -108.25 -51.52
C VAL A 123 -1.76 -107.77 -51.77
N ALA A 124 -0.82 -108.06 -50.87
CA ALA A 124 0.60 -107.73 -51.03
C ALA A 124 1.23 -108.43 -52.26
N ALA A 125 0.77 -109.64 -52.61
CA ALA A 125 1.27 -110.41 -53.74
C ALA A 125 0.77 -109.93 -55.12
N LEU A 126 -0.26 -109.06 -55.18
CA LEU A 126 -0.71 -108.49 -56.46
C LEU A 126 0.36 -107.60 -57.09
N SER A 127 0.51 -107.63 -58.42
CA SER A 127 1.34 -106.67 -59.13
C SER A 127 0.75 -105.26 -59.11
N THR A 128 1.59 -104.24 -59.31
CA THR A 128 1.15 -102.84 -59.44
C THR A 128 0.12 -102.64 -60.55
N ASN A 129 0.25 -103.36 -61.67
CA ASN A 129 -0.72 -103.34 -62.77
C ASN A 129 -2.08 -103.93 -62.38
N GLN A 130 -2.09 -104.97 -61.53
CA GLN A 130 -3.33 -105.55 -61.01
C GLN A 130 -4.01 -104.60 -60.02
N ILE A 131 -3.25 -103.92 -59.16
CA ILE A 131 -3.78 -102.90 -58.24
C ILE A 131 -4.36 -101.70 -59.00
N ILE A 132 -3.68 -101.18 -60.04
CA ILE A 132 -4.20 -100.08 -60.88
C ILE A 132 -5.47 -100.50 -61.64
N ALA A 133 -5.62 -101.78 -61.96
CA ALA A 133 -6.79 -102.28 -62.70
C ALA A 133 -8.08 -102.31 -61.85
N LEU A 134 -7.98 -102.23 -60.52
CA LEU A 134 -9.16 -102.19 -59.64
C LEU A 134 -10.02 -100.95 -59.90
N THR A 135 -11.33 -101.16 -60.03
CA THR A 135 -12.28 -100.04 -60.16
C THR A 135 -12.38 -99.25 -58.86
N THR A 136 -12.74 -97.97 -58.94
CA THR A 136 -12.95 -97.12 -57.75
C THR A 136 -14.02 -97.66 -56.80
N ALA A 137 -15.06 -98.32 -57.32
CA ALA A 137 -16.08 -98.98 -56.53
C ALA A 137 -15.57 -100.25 -55.80
N ALA A 138 -14.57 -100.93 -56.36
CA ALA A 138 -13.92 -102.05 -55.69
C ALA A 138 -12.95 -101.54 -54.60
N VAL A 139 -12.15 -100.51 -54.92
CA VAL A 139 -11.20 -99.88 -53.99
C VAL A 139 -11.90 -99.29 -52.76
N SER A 140 -13.09 -98.71 -52.91
CA SER A 140 -13.86 -98.18 -51.76
C SER A 140 -14.34 -99.26 -50.79
N GLY A 141 -14.36 -100.53 -51.20
CA GLY A 141 -14.75 -101.69 -50.41
C GLY A 141 -13.58 -102.46 -49.79
N LEU A 142 -12.33 -101.99 -49.92
CA LEU A 142 -11.17 -102.60 -49.27
C LEU A 142 -11.25 -102.47 -47.74
N SER A 143 -10.86 -103.53 -47.04
CA SER A 143 -10.69 -103.49 -45.58
C SER A 143 -9.44 -102.70 -45.20
N THR A 144 -9.37 -102.19 -43.98
CA THR A 144 -8.17 -101.51 -43.47
C THR A 144 -6.96 -102.43 -43.47
N ASP A 145 -7.15 -103.72 -43.18
CA ASP A 145 -6.07 -104.71 -43.18
C ASP A 145 -5.51 -104.98 -44.59
N ALA A 146 -6.36 -104.89 -45.63
CA ALA A 146 -5.93 -104.95 -47.02
C ALA A 146 -5.17 -103.70 -47.44
N ILE A 147 -5.56 -102.53 -46.92
CA ILE A 147 -4.86 -101.26 -47.17
C ILE A 147 -3.48 -101.26 -46.52
N VAL A 148 -3.38 -101.70 -45.26
CA VAL A 148 -2.11 -101.85 -44.52
C VAL A 148 -1.17 -102.86 -45.21
N ALA A 149 -1.73 -103.84 -45.93
CA ALA A 149 -0.95 -104.87 -46.62
C ALA A 149 -0.42 -104.44 -47.98
N LEU A 150 -0.82 -103.28 -48.50
CA LEU A 150 -0.22 -102.75 -49.73
C LEU A 150 1.27 -102.55 -49.52
N THR A 151 2.06 -102.94 -50.51
CA THR A 151 3.46 -102.53 -50.59
C THR A 151 3.55 -101.07 -51.02
N THR A 152 4.62 -100.38 -50.63
CA THR A 152 4.87 -98.99 -51.03
C THR A 152 4.88 -98.78 -52.54
N SER A 153 5.32 -99.77 -53.32
CA SER A 153 5.25 -99.72 -54.79
C SER A 153 3.82 -99.81 -55.33
N GLN A 154 2.96 -100.62 -54.71
CA GLN A 154 1.54 -100.69 -55.06
C GLN A 154 0.81 -99.40 -54.67
N ALA A 155 1.07 -98.85 -53.48
CA ALA A 155 0.53 -97.57 -53.05
C ALA A 155 0.92 -96.44 -54.02
N ALA A 156 2.22 -96.31 -54.36
CA ALA A 156 2.72 -95.33 -55.33
C ALA A 156 2.08 -95.44 -56.72
N SER A 157 1.66 -96.66 -57.08
CA SER A 157 1.05 -96.96 -58.37
C SER A 157 -0.41 -96.53 -58.46
N LEU A 158 -1.12 -96.39 -57.32
CA LEU A 158 -2.53 -96.00 -57.28
C LEU A 158 -2.81 -94.74 -58.12
N THR A 159 -3.97 -94.74 -58.76
CA THR A 159 -4.47 -93.57 -59.50
C THR A 159 -5.09 -92.56 -58.53
N THR A 160 -5.17 -91.29 -58.93
CA THR A 160 -5.78 -90.24 -58.11
C THR A 160 -7.26 -90.54 -57.82
N GLN A 161 -7.96 -91.15 -58.78
CA GLN A 161 -9.36 -91.56 -58.62
C GLN A 161 -9.52 -92.73 -57.65
N GLN A 162 -8.59 -93.68 -57.64
CA GLN A 162 -8.61 -94.79 -56.68
C GLN A 162 -8.35 -94.31 -55.25
N VAL A 163 -7.34 -93.45 -55.04
CA VAL A 163 -7.08 -92.84 -53.73
C VAL A 163 -8.27 -92.02 -53.24
N ALA A 164 -8.88 -91.20 -54.11
CA ALA A 164 -10.07 -90.43 -53.77
C ALA A 164 -11.29 -91.31 -53.41
N ALA A 165 -11.36 -92.54 -53.92
CA ALA A 165 -12.43 -93.48 -53.61
C ALA A 165 -12.25 -94.25 -52.30
N LEU A 166 -11.07 -94.19 -51.67
CA LEU A 166 -10.83 -94.82 -50.36
C LEU A 166 -11.71 -94.21 -49.28
N SER A 167 -12.20 -95.04 -48.35
CA SER A 167 -12.92 -94.53 -47.18
C SER A 167 -11.98 -93.74 -46.26
N THR A 168 -12.54 -92.92 -45.36
CA THR A 168 -11.74 -92.20 -44.35
C THR A 168 -10.95 -93.15 -43.44
N ASN A 169 -11.52 -94.31 -43.11
CA ASN A 169 -10.82 -95.33 -42.31
C ASN A 169 -9.67 -95.96 -43.09
N ALA A 170 -9.85 -96.20 -44.40
CA ALA A 170 -8.78 -96.70 -45.26
C ALA A 170 -7.63 -95.69 -45.38
N ILE A 171 -7.95 -94.41 -45.57
CA ILE A 171 -6.94 -93.35 -45.59
C ILE A 171 -6.18 -93.28 -44.25
N ALA A 172 -6.89 -93.32 -43.11
CA ALA A 172 -6.27 -93.30 -41.79
C ALA A 172 -5.42 -94.54 -41.48
N ALA A 173 -5.71 -95.69 -42.13
CA ALA A 173 -5.01 -96.95 -41.94
C ALA A 173 -3.77 -97.11 -42.85
N LEU A 174 -3.53 -96.21 -43.81
CA LEU A 174 -2.32 -96.26 -44.63
C LEU A 174 -1.06 -96.19 -43.75
N GLN A 175 -0.05 -96.98 -44.10
CA GLN A 175 1.26 -96.82 -43.47
C GLN A 175 1.90 -95.50 -43.94
N THR A 176 2.70 -94.86 -43.09
CA THR A 176 3.33 -93.57 -43.39
C THR A 176 4.17 -93.61 -44.66
N GLN A 177 4.92 -94.70 -44.88
CA GLN A 177 5.75 -94.90 -46.07
C GLN A 177 4.92 -95.01 -47.35
N ASP A 178 3.77 -95.68 -47.28
CA ASP A 178 2.85 -95.86 -48.41
C ASP A 178 2.14 -94.56 -48.77
N PHE A 179 1.73 -93.81 -47.76
CA PHE A 179 1.13 -92.49 -47.93
C PHE A 179 2.11 -91.50 -48.56
N ALA A 180 3.36 -91.45 -48.07
CA ALA A 180 4.43 -90.61 -48.63
C ALA A 180 4.81 -91.00 -50.08
N ALA A 181 4.52 -92.24 -50.49
CA ALA A 181 4.79 -92.71 -51.83
C ALA A 181 3.65 -92.39 -52.83
N LEU A 182 2.49 -91.91 -52.36
CA LEU A 182 1.39 -91.49 -53.22
C LEU A 182 1.81 -90.32 -54.12
N LYS A 183 1.13 -90.18 -55.26
CA LYS A 183 1.34 -89.03 -56.14
C LYS A 183 0.82 -87.77 -55.46
N THR A 184 1.54 -86.65 -55.56
CA THR A 184 1.07 -85.34 -55.07
C THR A 184 -0.34 -84.96 -55.54
N ALA A 185 -0.69 -85.29 -56.79
CA ALA A 185 -2.03 -85.07 -57.32
C ALA A 185 -3.13 -85.92 -56.65
N ALA A 186 -2.78 -87.07 -56.08
CA ALA A 186 -3.70 -87.90 -55.31
C ALA A 186 -3.95 -87.28 -53.93
N ILE A 187 -2.91 -86.80 -53.26
CA ILE A 187 -3.01 -86.07 -51.99
C ILE A 187 -3.86 -84.79 -52.17
N ALA A 188 -3.56 -83.99 -53.20
CA ALA A 188 -4.34 -82.80 -53.55
C ALA A 188 -5.79 -83.13 -53.95
N GLY A 189 -6.08 -84.37 -54.37
CA GLY A 189 -7.41 -84.85 -54.72
C GLY A 189 -8.24 -85.40 -53.55
N LEU A 190 -7.68 -85.49 -52.34
CA LEU A 190 -8.40 -85.97 -51.16
C LEU A 190 -9.57 -85.04 -50.80
N SER A 191 -10.72 -85.62 -50.45
CA SER A 191 -11.84 -84.85 -49.91
C SER A 191 -11.50 -84.26 -48.54
N THR A 192 -12.24 -83.23 -48.12
CA THR A 192 -12.08 -82.63 -46.78
C THR A 192 -12.33 -83.62 -45.65
N ASN A 193 -13.22 -84.60 -45.84
CA ASN A 193 -13.44 -85.68 -44.87
C ASN A 193 -12.24 -86.62 -44.77
N GLN A 194 -11.57 -86.93 -45.89
CA GLN A 194 -10.35 -87.75 -45.89
C GLN A 194 -9.17 -87.00 -45.27
N ILE A 195 -9.02 -85.71 -45.57
CA ILE A 195 -8.00 -84.85 -44.91
C ILE A 195 -8.23 -84.80 -43.40
N LYS A 196 -9.47 -84.62 -42.95
CA LYS A 196 -9.82 -84.61 -41.52
C LYS A 196 -9.55 -85.95 -40.82
N ALA A 197 -9.52 -87.05 -41.58
CA ALA A 197 -9.27 -88.39 -41.06
C ALA A 197 -7.76 -88.76 -41.02
N LEU A 198 -6.88 -87.91 -41.56
CA LEU A 198 -5.44 -88.15 -41.47
C LEU A 198 -4.98 -88.16 -40.01
N THR A 199 -4.20 -89.17 -39.65
CA THR A 199 -3.48 -89.19 -38.38
C THR A 199 -2.32 -88.20 -38.41
N THR A 200 -1.80 -87.81 -37.25
CA THR A 200 -0.63 -86.91 -37.18
C THR A 200 0.59 -87.52 -37.85
N ASP A 201 0.76 -88.84 -37.80
CA ASP A 201 1.87 -89.53 -38.48
C ASP A 201 1.77 -89.41 -40.01
N LEU A 202 0.55 -89.43 -40.56
CA LEU A 202 0.32 -89.21 -41.99
C LEU A 202 0.51 -87.74 -42.39
N ILE A 203 0.20 -86.81 -41.49
CA ILE A 203 0.47 -85.38 -41.72
C ILE A 203 1.98 -85.12 -41.75
N VAL A 204 2.76 -85.68 -40.82
CA VAL A 204 4.23 -85.60 -40.80
C VAL A 204 4.85 -86.28 -42.03
N ALA A 205 4.20 -87.30 -42.58
CA ALA A 205 4.65 -87.98 -43.79
C ALA A 205 4.46 -87.17 -45.09
N LEU A 206 3.75 -86.03 -45.05
CA LEU A 206 3.64 -85.13 -46.20
C LEU A 206 5.00 -84.52 -46.54
N SER A 207 5.31 -84.46 -47.83
CA SER A 207 6.38 -83.59 -48.30
C SER A 207 5.91 -82.13 -48.40
N THR A 208 6.85 -81.21 -48.37
CA THR A 208 6.59 -79.78 -48.57
C THR A 208 5.88 -79.46 -49.89
N ALA A 209 6.13 -80.25 -50.94
CA ALA A 209 5.42 -80.12 -52.21
C ALA A 209 3.94 -80.53 -52.10
N GLU A 210 3.63 -81.53 -51.29
CA GLU A 210 2.28 -82.02 -51.05
C GLU A 210 1.49 -81.10 -50.15
N ALA A 211 2.10 -80.62 -49.06
CA ALA A 211 1.52 -79.56 -48.24
C ALA A 211 1.15 -78.34 -49.10
N ASN A 212 2.09 -77.85 -49.93
CA ASN A 212 1.83 -76.73 -50.86
C ASN A 212 0.74 -77.06 -51.92
N ALA A 213 0.50 -78.33 -52.24
CA ALA A 213 -0.54 -78.73 -53.17
C ALA A 213 -1.95 -78.71 -52.58
N LEU A 214 -2.10 -78.66 -51.25
CA LEU A 214 -3.39 -78.59 -50.58
C LEU A 214 -4.17 -77.33 -50.98
N SER A 215 -5.48 -77.50 -51.16
CA SER A 215 -6.44 -76.43 -51.39
C SER A 215 -6.88 -75.76 -50.09
N SER A 216 -7.44 -74.55 -50.19
CA SER A 216 -8.01 -73.82 -49.05
C SER A 216 -9.06 -74.63 -48.28
N ALA A 217 -9.90 -75.41 -48.97
CA ALA A 217 -10.90 -76.25 -48.34
C ALA A 217 -10.28 -77.41 -47.53
N GLN A 218 -9.19 -77.99 -48.04
CA GLN A 218 -8.48 -79.07 -47.36
C GLN A 218 -7.72 -78.53 -46.13
N VAL A 219 -7.04 -77.40 -46.25
CA VAL A 219 -6.36 -76.74 -45.11
C VAL A 219 -7.38 -76.36 -44.02
N ALA A 220 -8.54 -75.80 -44.39
CA ALA A 220 -9.61 -75.51 -43.44
C ALA A 220 -10.21 -76.76 -42.76
N ALA A 221 -10.06 -77.95 -43.37
CA ALA A 221 -10.55 -79.21 -42.82
C ALA A 221 -9.58 -79.91 -41.87
N LEU A 222 -8.31 -79.48 -41.81
CA LEU A 222 -7.31 -80.00 -40.89
C LEU A 222 -7.76 -79.83 -39.44
N SER A 223 -7.53 -80.84 -38.61
CA SER A 223 -7.71 -80.70 -37.16
C SER A 223 -6.63 -79.81 -36.55
N THR A 224 -6.83 -79.32 -35.33
CA THR A 224 -5.78 -78.58 -34.60
C THR A 224 -4.53 -79.42 -34.39
N ASP A 225 -4.70 -80.71 -34.09
CA ASP A 225 -3.58 -81.65 -33.91
C ASP A 225 -2.82 -81.86 -35.22
N SER A 226 -3.53 -81.91 -36.35
CA SER A 226 -2.92 -81.95 -37.68
C SER A 226 -2.13 -80.68 -37.99
N VAL A 227 -2.66 -79.50 -37.65
CA VAL A 227 -1.95 -78.23 -37.88
C VAL A 227 -0.69 -78.15 -37.02
N ALA A 228 -0.76 -78.57 -35.75
CA ALA A 228 0.39 -78.63 -34.85
C ALA A 228 1.46 -79.64 -35.30
N ALA A 229 1.03 -80.74 -35.94
CA ALA A 229 1.91 -81.80 -36.44
C ALA A 229 2.60 -81.48 -37.78
N LEU A 230 2.13 -80.49 -38.54
CA LEU A 230 2.81 -80.08 -39.78
C LEU A 230 4.25 -79.64 -39.50
N GLU A 231 5.20 -79.99 -40.36
CA GLU A 231 6.56 -79.49 -40.20
C GLU A 231 6.64 -77.99 -40.52
N THR A 232 7.59 -77.28 -39.92
CA THR A 232 7.78 -75.83 -40.16
C THR A 232 8.00 -75.51 -41.64
N ALA A 233 8.69 -76.39 -42.38
CA ALA A 233 8.87 -76.23 -43.81
C ALA A 233 7.54 -76.31 -44.57
N ASP A 234 6.67 -77.25 -44.20
CA ASP A 234 5.39 -77.50 -44.86
C ASP A 234 4.38 -76.37 -44.63
N ILE A 235 4.27 -75.92 -43.38
CA ILE A 235 3.38 -74.81 -43.04
C ILE A 235 3.83 -73.52 -43.75
N SER A 236 5.14 -73.27 -43.84
CA SER A 236 5.69 -72.10 -44.54
C SER A 236 5.52 -72.17 -46.07
N ALA A 237 5.43 -73.38 -46.62
CA ALA A 237 5.23 -73.61 -48.04
C ALA A 237 3.77 -73.56 -48.49
N LEU A 238 2.80 -73.56 -47.56
CA LEU A 238 1.39 -73.40 -47.91
C LEU A 238 1.17 -72.09 -48.68
N LYS A 239 0.45 -72.19 -49.80
CA LYS A 239 0.02 -71.03 -50.57
C LYS A 239 -0.74 -70.06 -49.67
N THR A 240 -0.52 -68.76 -49.84
CA THR A 240 -1.22 -67.72 -49.07
C THR A 240 -2.75 -67.86 -49.13
N ALA A 241 -3.31 -68.24 -50.28
CA ALA A 241 -4.76 -68.50 -50.41
C ALA A 241 -5.25 -69.71 -49.59
N ALA A 242 -4.41 -70.72 -49.40
CA ALA A 242 -4.74 -71.88 -48.57
C ALA A 242 -4.55 -71.55 -47.08
N PHE A 243 -3.46 -70.84 -46.76
CA PHE A 243 -3.17 -70.36 -45.41
C PHE A 243 -4.24 -69.40 -44.86
N ALA A 244 -4.80 -68.54 -45.72
CA ALA A 244 -5.91 -67.64 -45.38
C ALA A 244 -7.19 -68.38 -44.92
N ALA A 245 -7.31 -69.67 -45.21
CA ALA A 245 -8.47 -70.48 -44.82
C ALA A 245 -8.38 -71.01 -43.38
N LEU A 246 -7.25 -70.82 -42.69
CA LEU A 246 -7.11 -71.20 -41.29
C LEU A 246 -8.07 -70.39 -40.41
N ASN A 247 -8.81 -71.10 -39.56
CA ASN A 247 -9.65 -70.48 -38.53
C ASN A 247 -8.87 -70.18 -37.25
N SER A 248 -9.47 -69.45 -36.31
CA SER A 248 -8.80 -69.05 -35.06
C SER A 248 -8.28 -70.24 -34.23
N ALA A 249 -8.98 -71.37 -34.17
CA ALA A 249 -8.50 -72.54 -33.41
C ALA A 249 -7.30 -73.20 -34.08
N GLN A 250 -7.28 -73.24 -35.43
CA GLN A 250 -6.14 -73.75 -36.18
C GLN A 250 -4.92 -72.82 -36.06
N VAL A 251 -5.11 -71.50 -36.10
CA VAL A 251 -4.02 -70.55 -35.84
C VAL A 251 -3.48 -70.70 -34.41
N ALA A 252 -4.34 -70.91 -33.42
CA ALA A 252 -3.92 -71.15 -32.04
C ALA A 252 -3.15 -72.47 -31.86
N ALA A 253 -3.37 -73.45 -32.74
CA ALA A 253 -2.68 -74.73 -32.72
C ALA A 253 -1.28 -74.69 -33.34
N LEU A 254 -0.92 -73.61 -34.06
CA LEU A 254 0.44 -73.47 -34.58
C LEU A 254 1.46 -73.43 -33.42
N THR A 255 2.58 -74.10 -33.57
CA THR A 255 3.67 -74.00 -32.59
C THR A 255 4.39 -72.67 -32.73
N THR A 256 5.11 -72.25 -31.68
CA THR A 256 5.92 -71.03 -31.72
C THR A 256 7.02 -71.09 -32.79
N GLU A 257 7.60 -72.27 -33.02
CA GLU A 257 8.58 -72.51 -34.08
C GLU A 257 7.95 -72.37 -35.48
N GLN A 258 6.76 -72.94 -35.69
CA GLN A 258 6.00 -72.76 -36.93
C GLN A 258 5.71 -71.28 -37.19
N VAL A 259 5.20 -70.55 -36.19
CA VAL A 259 4.87 -69.11 -36.29
C VAL A 259 6.11 -68.27 -36.62
N ASN A 260 7.25 -68.54 -35.99
CA ASN A 260 8.51 -67.85 -36.28
C ASN A 260 8.97 -68.11 -37.73
N GLY A 261 8.77 -69.32 -38.25
CA GLY A 261 9.13 -69.73 -39.61
C GLY A 261 8.19 -69.24 -40.72
N LEU A 262 7.03 -68.67 -40.40
CA LEU A 262 6.08 -68.19 -41.41
C LEU A 262 6.61 -66.99 -42.20
N ALA A 263 6.32 -66.99 -43.50
CA ALA A 263 6.60 -65.84 -44.35
C ALA A 263 5.66 -64.66 -44.04
N THR A 264 6.13 -63.44 -44.25
CA THR A 264 5.35 -62.20 -44.05
C THR A 264 4.03 -62.18 -44.84
N GLY A 265 4.03 -62.76 -46.04
CA GLY A 265 2.82 -62.90 -46.88
C GLY A 265 1.75 -63.81 -46.28
N GLN A 266 2.10 -64.76 -45.41
CA GLN A 266 1.15 -65.64 -44.74
C GLN A 266 0.46 -64.93 -43.58
N PHE A 267 1.17 -64.06 -42.84
CA PHE A 267 0.55 -63.18 -41.86
C PHE A 267 -0.39 -62.16 -42.49
N ALA A 268 0.01 -61.55 -43.61
CA ALA A 268 -0.78 -60.53 -44.30
C ALA A 268 -2.16 -61.01 -44.79
N VAL A 269 -2.36 -62.33 -44.94
CA VAL A 269 -3.64 -62.92 -45.40
C VAL A 269 -4.49 -63.52 -44.28
N LEU A 270 -4.02 -63.55 -43.03
CA LEU A 270 -4.83 -64.00 -41.90
C LEU A 270 -6.03 -63.06 -41.67
N SER A 271 -7.21 -63.63 -41.44
CA SER A 271 -8.39 -62.82 -41.08
C SER A 271 -8.18 -62.09 -39.75
N THR A 272 -8.82 -60.94 -39.58
CA THR A 272 -8.80 -60.22 -38.31
C THR A 272 -9.36 -61.03 -37.15
N THR A 273 -10.31 -61.94 -37.40
CA THR A 273 -10.82 -62.89 -36.39
C THR A 273 -9.78 -63.94 -36.00
N ALA A 274 -8.99 -64.44 -36.94
CA ALA A 274 -7.89 -65.36 -36.67
C ALA A 274 -6.78 -64.67 -35.86
N ILE A 275 -6.46 -63.40 -36.17
CA ILE A 275 -5.49 -62.61 -35.38
C ILE A 275 -6.04 -62.33 -33.97
N ALA A 276 -7.28 -61.85 -33.85
CA ALA A 276 -7.86 -61.43 -32.57
C ALA A 276 -8.06 -62.58 -31.57
N ASN A 277 -8.48 -63.75 -32.06
CA ASN A 277 -8.91 -64.88 -31.23
C ASN A 277 -8.05 -66.14 -31.40
N GLY A 278 -7.10 -66.14 -32.33
CA GLY A 278 -6.28 -67.31 -32.66
C GLY A 278 -4.83 -67.19 -32.27
N LEU A 279 -4.24 -65.99 -32.16
CA LEU A 279 -2.87 -65.86 -31.68
C LEU A 279 -2.80 -65.92 -30.15
N THR A 280 -2.03 -66.87 -29.64
CA THR A 280 -1.63 -66.95 -28.23
C THR A 280 -0.49 -65.96 -27.94
N THR A 281 -0.28 -65.59 -26.67
CA THR A 281 0.81 -64.68 -26.30
C THR A 281 2.19 -65.27 -26.59
N ASP A 282 2.37 -66.58 -26.43
CA ASP A 282 3.65 -67.25 -26.72
C ASP A 282 3.97 -67.21 -28.23
N GLN A 283 2.94 -67.36 -29.07
CA GLN A 283 3.10 -67.18 -30.52
C GLN A 283 3.44 -65.73 -30.88
N VAL A 284 2.82 -64.74 -30.22
CA VAL A 284 3.13 -63.32 -30.45
C VAL A 284 4.56 -62.99 -30.04
N VAL A 285 5.06 -63.55 -28.92
CA VAL A 285 6.47 -63.44 -28.51
C VAL A 285 7.41 -64.06 -29.56
N ALA A 286 7.00 -65.17 -30.19
CA ALA A 286 7.79 -65.83 -31.22
C ALA A 286 7.79 -65.10 -32.58
N MET A 287 6.94 -64.10 -32.79
CA MET A 287 6.89 -63.31 -34.02
C MET A 287 8.09 -62.36 -34.14
N THR A 288 8.53 -62.12 -35.37
CA THR A 288 9.62 -61.18 -35.69
C THR A 288 9.12 -59.78 -36.05
N SER A 289 9.98 -58.78 -35.91
CA SER A 289 9.73 -57.40 -36.35
C SER A 289 9.23 -57.30 -37.81
N GLN A 290 9.74 -58.16 -38.70
CA GLN A 290 9.31 -58.18 -40.11
C GLN A 290 7.89 -58.71 -40.28
N GLN A 291 7.47 -59.68 -39.45
CA GLN A 291 6.11 -60.19 -39.45
C GLN A 291 5.12 -59.14 -38.91
N PHE A 292 5.49 -58.40 -37.85
CA PHE A 292 4.69 -57.25 -37.38
C PHE A 292 4.59 -56.14 -38.44
N ALA A 293 5.68 -55.85 -39.15
CA ALA A 293 5.69 -54.86 -40.24
C ALA A 293 4.80 -55.26 -41.43
N ALA A 294 4.58 -56.56 -41.62
CA ALA A 294 3.72 -57.09 -42.68
C ALA A 294 2.22 -57.10 -42.33
N LEU A 295 1.86 -56.86 -41.07
CA LEU A 295 0.45 -56.75 -40.68
C LEU A 295 -0.20 -55.55 -41.36
N THR A 296 -1.38 -55.79 -41.93
CA THR A 296 -2.24 -54.71 -42.39
C THR A 296 -2.75 -53.88 -41.21
N THR A 297 -3.17 -52.64 -41.47
CA THR A 297 -3.77 -51.77 -40.45
C THR A 297 -4.95 -52.42 -39.74
N ALA A 298 -5.79 -53.17 -40.46
CA ALA A 298 -6.94 -53.88 -39.89
C ALA A 298 -6.51 -55.03 -38.97
N GLN A 299 -5.44 -55.74 -39.31
CA GLN A 299 -4.89 -56.82 -38.49
C GLN A 299 -4.22 -56.28 -37.24
N ALA A 300 -3.43 -55.21 -37.34
CA ALA A 300 -2.84 -54.54 -36.17
C ALA A 300 -3.93 -54.07 -35.20
N ALA A 301 -5.01 -53.46 -35.70
CA ALA A 301 -6.17 -53.06 -34.90
C ALA A 301 -7.00 -54.23 -34.33
N ALA A 302 -6.80 -55.44 -34.85
CA ALA A 302 -7.48 -56.66 -34.39
C ALA A 302 -6.72 -57.41 -33.29
N LEU A 303 -5.42 -57.14 -33.08
CA LEU A 303 -4.63 -57.75 -31.99
C LEU A 303 -5.33 -57.59 -30.64
N SER A 304 -5.34 -58.62 -29.80
CA SER A 304 -5.90 -58.45 -28.45
C SER A 304 -4.99 -57.54 -27.59
N SER A 305 -5.52 -56.97 -26.50
CA SER A 305 -4.68 -56.25 -25.53
C SER A 305 -3.56 -57.13 -24.97
N ASN A 306 -3.85 -58.42 -24.72
CA ASN A 306 -2.83 -59.39 -24.28
C ASN A 306 -1.76 -59.60 -25.36
N SER A 307 -2.16 -59.67 -26.63
CA SER A 307 -1.22 -59.76 -27.75
C SER A 307 -0.32 -58.53 -27.80
N ILE A 308 -0.87 -57.31 -27.70
CA ILE A 308 -0.08 -56.07 -27.69
C ILE A 308 0.92 -56.05 -26.52
N GLY A 309 0.49 -56.39 -25.31
CA GLY A 309 1.37 -56.47 -24.15
C GLY A 309 2.44 -57.57 -24.24
N ALA A 310 2.21 -58.61 -25.05
CA ALA A 310 3.14 -59.71 -25.28
C ALA A 310 4.18 -59.45 -26.38
N ILE A 311 4.03 -58.40 -27.20
CA ILE A 311 5.03 -58.06 -28.23
C ILE A 311 6.36 -57.74 -27.54
N GLU A 312 7.46 -58.36 -27.95
CA GLU A 312 8.77 -58.01 -27.38
C GLU A 312 9.11 -56.53 -27.65
N THR A 313 9.80 -55.87 -26.71
CA THR A 313 10.20 -54.46 -26.84
C THR A 313 10.97 -54.17 -28.13
N ARG A 314 11.76 -55.13 -28.64
CA ARG A 314 12.48 -55.00 -29.90
C ARG A 314 11.55 -54.99 -31.12
N ASP A 315 10.41 -55.67 -31.03
CA ASP A 315 9.54 -55.98 -32.17
C ASP A 315 8.35 -55.01 -32.30
N ILE A 316 8.01 -54.26 -31.25
CA ILE A 316 6.95 -53.23 -31.29
C ILE A 316 7.24 -52.13 -32.32
N GLY A 317 8.52 -51.80 -32.53
CA GLY A 317 8.98 -50.88 -33.57
C GLY A 317 8.68 -51.37 -34.99
N GLY A 318 8.43 -52.67 -35.17
CA GLY A 318 8.02 -53.28 -36.44
C GLY A 318 6.62 -52.89 -36.89
N LEU A 319 5.70 -52.54 -35.97
CA LEU A 319 4.34 -52.12 -36.36
C LEU A 319 4.39 -50.84 -37.19
N SER A 320 3.70 -50.84 -38.32
CA SER A 320 3.62 -49.64 -39.17
C SER A 320 2.99 -48.45 -38.42
N THR A 321 3.32 -47.23 -38.83
CA THR A 321 2.71 -46.01 -38.28
C THR A 321 1.19 -46.01 -38.40
N ALA A 322 0.66 -46.54 -39.51
CA ALA A 322 -0.78 -46.73 -39.70
C ALA A 322 -1.35 -47.79 -38.75
N GLY A 323 -0.61 -48.86 -38.46
CA GLY A 323 -0.97 -49.88 -37.48
C GLY A 323 -1.08 -49.30 -36.06
N ILE A 324 -0.06 -48.54 -35.63
CA ILE A 324 -0.07 -47.83 -34.34
C ILE A 324 -1.24 -46.84 -34.25
N ALA A 325 -1.49 -46.07 -35.30
CA ALA A 325 -2.61 -45.12 -35.35
C ALA A 325 -3.99 -45.79 -35.25
N ALA A 326 -4.10 -47.05 -35.69
CA ALA A 326 -5.34 -47.82 -35.67
C ALA A 326 -5.57 -48.60 -34.37
N LEU A 327 -4.62 -48.59 -33.44
CA LEU A 327 -4.80 -49.17 -32.11
C LEU A 327 -5.90 -48.44 -31.34
N LYS A 328 -6.72 -49.21 -30.63
CA LYS A 328 -7.80 -48.77 -29.75
C LYS A 328 -7.26 -48.49 -28.36
N SER A 329 -8.03 -47.75 -27.55
CA SER A 329 -7.62 -47.35 -26.20
C SER A 329 -7.21 -48.52 -25.30
N ALA A 330 -7.92 -49.65 -25.37
CA ALA A 330 -7.58 -50.85 -24.59
C ALA A 330 -6.26 -51.52 -25.03
N GLN A 331 -5.88 -51.39 -26.30
CA GLN A 331 -4.61 -51.91 -26.82
C GLN A 331 -3.46 -50.99 -26.42
N LEU A 332 -3.66 -49.68 -26.51
CA LEU A 332 -2.67 -48.69 -26.09
C LEU A 332 -2.39 -48.76 -24.58
N ALA A 333 -3.43 -48.96 -23.76
CA ALA A 333 -3.28 -49.16 -22.32
C ALA A 333 -2.57 -50.47 -21.95
N ALA A 334 -2.47 -51.43 -22.89
CA ALA A 334 -1.74 -52.68 -22.68
C ALA A 334 -0.26 -52.59 -23.07
N LEU A 335 0.18 -51.47 -23.67
CA LEU A 335 1.60 -51.22 -23.89
C LEU A 335 2.30 -51.04 -22.55
N THR A 336 3.42 -51.73 -22.39
CA THR A 336 4.35 -51.54 -21.28
C THR A 336 5.16 -50.26 -21.48
N SER A 337 5.71 -49.70 -20.40
CA SER A 337 6.60 -48.54 -20.46
C SER A 337 7.80 -48.76 -21.39
N ASP A 338 8.41 -49.95 -21.36
CA ASP A 338 9.54 -50.28 -22.24
C ASP A 338 9.14 -50.29 -23.72
N GLN A 339 7.95 -50.83 -24.04
CA GLN A 339 7.42 -50.82 -25.41
C GLN A 339 7.13 -49.40 -25.89
N VAL A 340 6.59 -48.51 -25.03
CA VAL A 340 6.35 -47.11 -25.39
C VAL A 340 7.66 -46.38 -25.66
N ALA A 341 8.68 -46.59 -24.82
CA ALA A 341 10.02 -46.02 -25.02
C ALA A 341 10.68 -46.51 -26.33
N ALA A 342 10.36 -47.73 -26.78
CA ALA A 342 10.88 -48.32 -28.02
C ALA A 342 10.18 -47.86 -29.30
N LEU A 343 9.03 -47.16 -29.22
CA LEU A 343 8.36 -46.61 -30.40
C LEU A 343 9.23 -45.55 -31.09
N SER A 344 9.24 -45.55 -32.42
CA SER A 344 9.87 -44.47 -33.18
C SER A 344 9.10 -43.15 -33.04
N THR A 345 9.78 -42.04 -33.28
CA THR A 345 9.15 -40.70 -33.32
C THR A 345 8.01 -40.63 -34.34
N ASN A 346 8.13 -41.31 -35.48
CA ASN A 346 7.06 -41.39 -36.48
C ASN A 346 5.83 -42.14 -35.97
N GLN A 347 6.01 -43.19 -35.16
CA GLN A 347 4.90 -43.92 -34.54
C GLN A 347 4.23 -43.09 -33.45
N ILE A 348 4.99 -42.34 -32.64
CA ILE A 348 4.44 -41.41 -31.64
C ILE A 348 3.61 -40.29 -32.30
N ILE A 349 4.10 -39.68 -33.38
CA ILE A 349 3.34 -38.65 -34.13
C ILE A 349 2.07 -39.23 -34.77
N ALA A 350 2.06 -40.52 -35.11
CA ALA A 350 0.90 -41.18 -35.70
C ALA A 350 -0.23 -41.46 -34.69
N LEU A 351 0.03 -41.39 -33.38
CA LEU A 351 -1.01 -41.53 -32.35
C LEU A 351 -2.06 -40.42 -32.49
N THR A 352 -3.32 -40.81 -32.59
CA THR A 352 -4.44 -39.86 -32.60
C THR A 352 -4.59 -39.17 -31.23
N THR A 353 -5.24 -38.01 -31.19
CA THR A 353 -5.51 -37.33 -29.91
C THR A 353 -6.36 -38.17 -28.95
N ALA A 354 -7.30 -38.95 -29.47
CA ALA A 354 -8.11 -39.89 -28.69
C ALA A 354 -7.29 -41.09 -28.17
N ALA A 355 -6.25 -41.50 -28.90
CA ALA A 355 -5.30 -42.50 -28.44
C ALA A 355 -4.43 -41.93 -27.31
N VAL A 356 -3.89 -40.73 -27.48
CA VAL A 356 -3.04 -40.06 -26.48
C VAL A 356 -3.79 -39.81 -25.17
N SER A 357 -5.07 -39.42 -25.23
CA SER A 357 -5.89 -39.23 -24.03
C SER A 357 -6.18 -40.52 -23.25
N GLY A 358 -6.03 -41.68 -23.90
CA GLY A 358 -6.19 -43.00 -23.29
C GLY A 358 -4.89 -43.62 -22.78
N LEU A 359 -3.73 -42.97 -22.94
CA LEU A 359 -2.46 -43.47 -22.39
C LEU A 359 -2.47 -43.41 -20.86
N SER A 360 -1.86 -44.42 -20.23
CA SER A 360 -1.60 -44.38 -18.80
C SER A 360 -0.55 -43.32 -18.47
N THR A 361 -0.53 -42.84 -17.23
CA THR A 361 0.52 -41.92 -16.77
C THR A 361 1.90 -42.55 -16.92
N ASP A 362 2.07 -43.84 -16.57
CA ASP A 362 3.34 -44.55 -16.71
C ASP A 362 3.81 -44.69 -18.17
N ALA A 363 2.89 -44.81 -19.13
CA ALA A 363 3.21 -44.80 -20.55
C ALA A 363 3.71 -43.43 -21.01
N VAL A 364 3.10 -42.34 -20.52
CA VAL A 364 3.53 -40.97 -20.85
C VAL A 364 4.91 -40.67 -20.22
N VAL A 365 5.15 -41.11 -18.99
CA VAL A 365 6.45 -40.97 -18.31
C VAL A 365 7.55 -41.79 -18.99
N ALA A 366 7.20 -42.88 -19.66
CA ALA A 366 8.15 -43.72 -20.40
C ALA A 366 8.57 -43.11 -21.75
N LEU A 367 7.96 -42.01 -22.19
CA LEU A 367 8.42 -41.30 -23.38
C LEU A 367 9.85 -40.83 -23.18
N THR A 368 10.69 -41.06 -24.17
CA THR A 368 12.01 -40.44 -24.22
C THR A 368 11.89 -38.96 -24.58
N THR A 369 12.89 -38.17 -24.22
CA THR A 369 12.96 -36.73 -24.55
C THR A 369 12.86 -36.47 -26.05
N THR A 370 13.38 -37.40 -26.87
CA THR A 370 13.28 -37.30 -28.34
C THR A 370 11.83 -37.51 -28.81
N GLN A 371 11.10 -38.47 -28.22
CA GLN A 371 9.68 -38.69 -28.52
C GLN A 371 8.80 -37.53 -28.02
N ALA A 372 9.10 -36.98 -26.84
CA ALA A 372 8.40 -35.81 -26.32
C ALA A 372 8.55 -34.59 -27.27
N SER A 373 9.76 -34.36 -27.80
CA SER A 373 10.03 -33.23 -28.71
C SER A 373 9.23 -33.23 -30.01
N VAL A 374 8.80 -34.41 -30.48
CA VAL A 374 8.04 -34.54 -31.72
C VAL A 374 6.54 -34.43 -31.53
N LEU A 375 6.02 -34.51 -30.29
CA LEU A 375 4.59 -34.34 -30.01
C LEU A 375 4.08 -33.03 -30.61
N ASN A 376 2.88 -33.08 -31.18
CA ASN A 376 2.20 -31.89 -31.66
C ASN A 376 1.32 -31.27 -30.57
N THR A 377 0.93 -30.00 -30.77
CA THR A 377 0.13 -29.23 -29.81
C THR A 377 -1.17 -29.95 -29.39
N GLN A 378 -1.86 -30.60 -30.33
CA GLN A 378 -3.12 -31.28 -30.04
C GLN A 378 -2.91 -32.57 -29.23
N GLN A 379 -1.81 -33.29 -29.46
CA GLN A 379 -1.43 -34.46 -28.67
C GLN A 379 -1.07 -34.06 -27.23
N VAL A 380 -0.26 -33.02 -27.03
CA VAL A 380 0.10 -32.54 -25.68
C VAL A 380 -1.14 -32.09 -24.90
N VAL A 381 -2.05 -31.35 -25.54
CA VAL A 381 -3.31 -30.92 -24.90
C VAL A 381 -4.24 -32.10 -24.58
N ALA A 382 -4.16 -33.21 -25.34
CA ALA A 382 -4.95 -34.42 -25.08
C ALA A 382 -4.45 -35.22 -23.87
N LEU A 383 -3.24 -34.97 -23.36
CA LEU A 383 -2.71 -35.63 -22.16
C LEU A 383 -3.55 -35.25 -20.93
N SER A 384 -3.76 -36.22 -20.03
CA SER A 384 -4.43 -35.96 -18.76
C SER A 384 -3.61 -35.01 -17.87
N THR A 385 -4.25 -34.34 -16.92
CA THR A 385 -3.55 -33.49 -15.93
C THR A 385 -2.52 -34.29 -15.12
N ASN A 386 -2.82 -35.55 -14.79
CA ASN A 386 -1.91 -36.44 -14.08
C ASN A 386 -0.70 -36.81 -14.94
N ALA A 387 -0.91 -37.03 -16.25
CA ALA A 387 0.18 -37.30 -17.17
C ALA A 387 1.09 -36.07 -17.34
N ILE A 388 0.54 -34.87 -17.48
CA ILE A 388 1.32 -33.63 -17.53
C ILE A 388 2.12 -33.43 -16.23
N ALA A 389 1.50 -33.61 -15.07
CA ALA A 389 2.15 -33.45 -13.77
C ALA A 389 3.29 -34.47 -13.53
N ALA A 390 3.20 -35.65 -14.12
CA ALA A 390 4.17 -36.73 -13.95
C ALA A 390 5.31 -36.72 -14.98
N LEU A 391 5.21 -35.89 -16.04
CA LEU A 391 6.27 -35.78 -17.04
C LEU A 391 7.62 -35.51 -16.37
N GLN A 392 8.67 -36.12 -16.90
CA GLN A 392 10.02 -35.77 -16.46
C GLN A 392 10.36 -34.35 -16.93
N THR A 393 11.10 -33.62 -16.12
CA THR A 393 11.52 -32.23 -16.39
C THR A 393 12.15 -32.07 -17.78
N GLN A 394 12.97 -33.04 -18.19
CA GLN A 394 13.67 -33.04 -19.48
C GLN A 394 12.71 -33.21 -20.66
N ASP A 395 11.70 -34.07 -20.52
CA ASP A 395 10.71 -34.33 -21.57
C ASP A 395 9.75 -33.15 -21.72
N PHE A 396 9.35 -32.54 -20.60
CA PHE A 396 8.56 -31.31 -20.61
C PHE A 396 9.31 -30.16 -21.27
N ALA A 397 10.59 -29.96 -20.94
CA ALA A 397 11.44 -28.94 -21.56
C ALA A 397 11.71 -29.19 -23.05
N ALA A 398 11.56 -30.43 -23.53
CA ALA A 398 11.69 -30.75 -24.95
C ALA A 398 10.42 -30.47 -25.76
N LEU A 399 9.29 -30.20 -25.12
CA LEU A 399 8.06 -29.84 -25.80
C LEU A 399 8.24 -28.54 -26.61
N LYS A 400 7.45 -28.40 -27.67
CA LYS A 400 7.43 -27.15 -28.44
C LYS A 400 6.78 -26.05 -27.61
N THR A 401 7.31 -24.83 -27.66
CA THR A 401 6.72 -23.65 -26.99
C THR A 401 5.23 -23.46 -27.30
N ALA A 402 4.80 -23.72 -28.54
CA ALA A 402 3.39 -23.65 -28.93
C ALA A 402 2.50 -24.73 -28.27
N ALA A 403 3.08 -25.86 -27.85
CA ALA A 403 2.37 -26.88 -27.11
C ALA A 403 2.21 -26.48 -25.63
N VAL A 404 3.27 -25.97 -25.00
CA VAL A 404 3.22 -25.43 -23.63
C VAL A 404 2.21 -24.27 -23.54
N ALA A 405 2.24 -23.35 -24.51
CA ALA A 405 1.30 -22.24 -24.59
C ALA A 405 -0.15 -22.66 -24.85
N ALA A 406 -0.40 -23.88 -25.35
CA ALA A 406 -1.75 -24.40 -25.59
C ALA A 406 -2.30 -25.23 -24.43
N LEU A 407 -1.50 -25.53 -23.40
CA LEU A 407 -1.96 -26.27 -22.23
C LEU A 407 -3.22 -25.63 -21.63
N THR A 408 -4.18 -26.46 -21.26
CA THR A 408 -5.39 -25.99 -20.59
C THR A 408 -5.07 -25.41 -19.22
N THR A 409 -5.95 -24.58 -18.67
CA THR A 409 -5.79 -24.05 -17.31
C THR A 409 -5.71 -25.15 -16.25
N ASN A 410 -6.42 -26.28 -16.44
CA ASN A 410 -6.32 -27.43 -15.55
C ASN A 410 -4.94 -28.12 -15.63
N GLN A 411 -4.34 -28.20 -16.82
CA GLN A 411 -2.99 -28.75 -16.99
C GLN A 411 -1.92 -27.81 -16.41
N ILE A 412 -2.05 -26.50 -16.61
CA ILE A 412 -1.15 -25.50 -16.00
C ILE A 412 -1.23 -25.55 -14.47
N LYS A 413 -2.44 -25.66 -13.91
CA LYS A 413 -2.64 -25.80 -12.47
C LYS A 413 -2.03 -27.09 -11.90
N ALA A 414 -1.90 -28.13 -12.72
CA ALA A 414 -1.33 -29.42 -12.32
C ALA A 414 0.20 -29.47 -12.44
N LEU A 415 0.86 -28.43 -12.98
CA LEU A 415 2.33 -28.40 -13.05
C LEU A 415 2.93 -28.45 -11.65
N THR A 416 3.89 -29.34 -11.46
CA THR A 416 4.75 -29.35 -10.27
C THR A 416 5.73 -28.17 -10.33
N THR A 417 6.32 -27.81 -9.19
CA THR A 417 7.33 -26.75 -9.13
C THR A 417 8.53 -27.05 -10.02
N ASP A 418 8.92 -28.32 -10.14
CA ASP A 418 10.03 -28.74 -11.00
C ASP A 418 9.73 -28.51 -12.48
N LEU A 419 8.47 -28.73 -12.91
CA LEU A 419 8.04 -28.44 -14.28
C LEU A 419 7.91 -26.94 -14.54
N VAL A 420 7.53 -26.15 -13.53
CA VAL A 420 7.50 -24.69 -13.65
C VAL A 420 8.91 -24.12 -13.78
N VAL A 421 9.87 -24.63 -13.01
CA VAL A 421 11.30 -24.27 -13.12
C VAL A 421 11.90 -24.71 -14.46
N ALA A 422 11.35 -25.75 -15.09
CA ALA A 422 11.76 -26.22 -16.41
C ALA A 422 11.32 -25.30 -17.57
N LEU A 423 10.37 -24.40 -17.33
CA LEU A 423 9.90 -23.47 -18.35
C LEU A 423 11.05 -22.60 -18.83
N THR A 424 11.16 -22.44 -20.14
CA THR A 424 12.01 -21.40 -20.70
C THR A 424 11.31 -20.04 -20.61
N THR A 425 12.11 -18.98 -20.63
CA THR A 425 11.60 -17.60 -20.67
C THR A 425 10.69 -17.34 -21.90
N ALA A 426 10.94 -18.03 -23.02
CA ALA A 426 10.07 -17.95 -24.19
C ALA A 426 8.69 -18.62 -23.95
N GLU A 427 8.66 -19.73 -23.22
CA GLU A 427 7.43 -20.43 -22.84
C GLU A 427 6.62 -19.68 -21.80
N ALA A 428 7.29 -19.13 -20.78
CA ALA A 428 6.66 -18.27 -19.79
C ALA A 428 5.97 -17.07 -20.49
N ASN A 429 6.68 -16.34 -21.36
CA ASN A 429 6.09 -15.24 -22.14
C ASN A 429 4.95 -15.70 -23.08
N ALA A 430 5.00 -16.95 -23.58
CA ALA A 430 3.95 -17.48 -24.45
C ALA A 430 2.63 -17.77 -23.70
N LEU A 431 2.66 -17.95 -22.37
CA LEU A 431 1.45 -18.16 -21.57
C LEU A 431 0.43 -17.03 -21.75
N SER A 432 -0.84 -17.42 -21.76
CA SER A 432 -1.98 -16.50 -21.73
C SER A 432 -2.28 -16.04 -20.31
N SER A 433 -2.98 -14.92 -20.15
CA SER A 433 -3.43 -14.44 -18.83
C SER A 433 -4.30 -15.49 -18.11
N ALA A 434 -5.12 -16.26 -18.82
CA ALA A 434 -5.94 -17.31 -18.21
C ALA A 434 -5.08 -18.45 -17.62
N GLN A 435 -3.98 -18.82 -18.29
CA GLN A 435 -3.04 -19.81 -17.80
C GLN A 435 -2.24 -19.29 -16.60
N VAL A 436 -1.74 -18.05 -16.67
CA VAL A 436 -1.04 -17.42 -15.52
C VAL A 436 -1.96 -17.33 -14.30
N ALA A 437 -3.23 -16.96 -14.49
CA ALA A 437 -4.22 -16.95 -13.40
C ALA A 437 -4.51 -18.33 -12.82
N ALA A 438 -4.27 -19.42 -13.57
CA ALA A 438 -4.48 -20.79 -13.13
C ALA A 438 -3.29 -21.39 -12.36
N LEU A 439 -2.13 -20.73 -12.35
CA LEU A 439 -0.96 -21.16 -11.60
C LEU A 439 -1.28 -21.27 -10.10
N SER A 440 -0.79 -22.33 -9.46
CA SER A 440 -0.85 -22.45 -8.00
C SER A 440 0.08 -21.42 -7.33
N THR A 441 -0.09 -21.17 -6.04
CA THR A 441 0.84 -20.32 -5.27
C THR A 441 2.26 -20.87 -5.29
N ASP A 442 2.41 -22.19 -5.18
CA ASP A 442 3.71 -22.86 -5.21
C ASP A 442 4.36 -22.71 -6.59
N SER A 443 3.56 -22.80 -7.67
CA SER A 443 4.02 -22.54 -9.03
C SER A 443 4.47 -21.08 -9.21
N VAL A 444 3.73 -20.11 -8.67
CA VAL A 444 4.13 -18.68 -8.74
C VAL A 444 5.43 -18.45 -7.98
N ALA A 445 5.58 -19.01 -6.78
CA ALA A 445 6.82 -18.92 -6.01
C ALA A 445 8.02 -19.60 -6.69
N ALA A 446 7.78 -20.67 -7.45
CA ALA A 446 8.81 -21.42 -8.17
C ALA A 446 9.24 -20.80 -9.51
N LEU A 447 8.48 -19.82 -10.06
CA LEU A 447 8.88 -19.13 -11.29
C LEU A 447 10.26 -18.48 -11.11
N GLN A 448 11.16 -18.68 -12.07
CA GLN A 448 12.43 -17.95 -12.04
C GLN A 448 12.19 -16.46 -12.31
N THR A 449 13.04 -15.59 -11.79
CA THR A 449 12.89 -14.13 -11.91
C THR A 449 12.88 -13.68 -13.38
N ALA A 450 13.69 -14.30 -14.24
CA ALA A 450 13.70 -14.04 -15.68
C ALA A 450 12.37 -14.42 -16.36
N ASP A 451 11.79 -15.55 -15.98
CA ASP A 451 10.53 -16.04 -16.56
C ASP A 451 9.36 -15.17 -16.11
N LEU A 452 9.30 -14.84 -14.81
CA LEU A 452 8.31 -13.92 -14.26
C LEU A 452 8.38 -12.54 -14.93
N ALA A 453 9.59 -12.00 -15.10
CA ALA A 453 9.81 -10.71 -15.77
C ALA A 453 9.41 -10.75 -17.26
N SER A 454 9.49 -11.91 -17.91
CA SER A 454 9.08 -12.08 -19.31
C SER A 454 7.58 -12.22 -19.51
N LEU A 455 6.80 -12.48 -18.45
CA LEU A 455 5.35 -12.55 -18.56
C LEU A 455 4.77 -11.23 -19.08
N LYS A 456 3.76 -11.36 -19.94
CA LYS A 456 3.02 -10.22 -20.49
C LYS A 456 2.48 -9.37 -19.34
N THR A 457 2.57 -8.05 -19.45
CA THR A 457 2.04 -7.13 -18.44
C THR A 457 0.56 -7.41 -18.13
N SER A 458 -0.26 -7.75 -19.13
CA SER A 458 -1.67 -8.11 -18.94
C SER A 458 -1.92 -9.37 -18.09
N SER A 459 -0.90 -10.19 -17.83
CA SER A 459 -0.99 -11.37 -16.97
C SER A 459 -0.91 -11.02 -15.48
N PHE A 460 -0.41 -9.83 -15.11
CA PHE A 460 -0.36 -9.40 -13.71
C PHE A 460 -1.72 -8.88 -13.21
N ASN A 461 -2.53 -8.27 -14.07
CA ASN A 461 -3.86 -7.78 -13.71
C ASN A 461 -4.84 -8.89 -13.27
N VAL A 462 -4.57 -10.15 -13.66
CA VAL A 462 -5.41 -11.30 -13.31
C VAL A 462 -4.90 -12.09 -12.10
N LEU A 463 -3.76 -11.71 -11.51
CA LEU A 463 -3.26 -12.35 -10.30
C LEU A 463 -4.17 -12.05 -9.12
N ASN A 464 -4.52 -13.09 -8.37
CA ASN A 464 -5.28 -12.94 -7.12
C ASN A 464 -4.34 -12.63 -5.94
N THR A 465 -4.92 -12.32 -4.78
CA THR A 465 -4.17 -11.92 -3.57
C THR A 465 -3.24 -13.02 -3.08
N ALA A 466 -3.63 -14.30 -3.15
CA ALA A 466 -2.78 -15.41 -2.73
C ALA A 466 -1.58 -15.62 -3.67
N GLN A 467 -1.78 -15.45 -4.99
CA GLN A 467 -0.70 -15.51 -5.97
C GLN A 467 0.29 -14.36 -5.78
N VAL A 468 -0.18 -13.14 -5.54
CA VAL A 468 0.71 -12.00 -5.24
C VAL A 468 1.46 -12.22 -3.92
N ALA A 469 0.80 -12.75 -2.89
CA ALA A 469 1.45 -13.09 -1.62
C ALA A 469 2.51 -14.20 -1.75
N ALA A 470 2.35 -15.08 -2.74
CA ALA A 470 3.29 -16.17 -3.00
C ALA A 470 4.57 -15.71 -3.73
N LEU A 471 4.60 -14.49 -4.28
CA LEU A 471 5.82 -13.97 -4.90
C LEU A 471 6.94 -13.88 -3.85
N THR A 472 8.16 -14.26 -4.21
CA THR A 472 9.31 -14.06 -3.31
C THR A 472 9.71 -12.58 -3.29
N THR A 473 10.46 -12.15 -2.26
CA THR A 473 11.00 -10.79 -2.20
C THR A 473 11.93 -10.48 -3.37
N GLU A 474 12.70 -11.46 -3.85
CA GLU A 474 13.56 -11.36 -5.04
C GLU A 474 12.73 -11.19 -6.33
N GLN A 475 11.64 -11.95 -6.46
CA GLN A 475 10.69 -11.80 -7.57
C GLN A 475 10.05 -10.41 -7.57
N VAL A 476 9.59 -9.90 -6.41
CA VAL A 476 9.00 -8.56 -6.29
C VAL A 476 10.02 -7.47 -6.63
N ASN A 477 11.25 -7.58 -6.14
CA ASN A 477 12.31 -6.60 -6.43
C ASN A 477 12.67 -6.52 -7.93
N THR A 478 12.51 -7.63 -8.67
CA THR A 478 12.82 -7.71 -10.10
C THR A 478 11.63 -7.38 -11.03
N LEU A 479 10.42 -7.15 -10.49
CA LEU A 479 9.27 -6.75 -11.29
C LEU A 479 9.50 -5.43 -12.02
N ALA A 480 9.15 -5.41 -13.31
CA ALA A 480 9.11 -4.17 -14.06
C ALA A 480 8.00 -3.24 -13.50
N THR A 481 8.24 -1.93 -13.53
CA THR A 481 7.27 -0.92 -13.08
C THR A 481 5.91 -1.03 -13.76
N ALA A 482 5.88 -1.37 -15.05
CA ALA A 482 4.65 -1.60 -15.80
C ALA A 482 3.86 -2.82 -15.31
N GLN A 483 4.53 -3.88 -14.83
CA GLN A 483 3.89 -5.08 -14.28
C GLN A 483 3.25 -4.78 -12.92
N LEU A 484 3.93 -3.99 -12.07
CA LEU A 484 3.40 -3.56 -10.78
C LEU A 484 2.20 -2.61 -10.94
N ALA A 485 2.28 -1.67 -11.88
CA ALA A 485 1.24 -0.66 -12.12
C ALA A 485 -0.12 -1.24 -12.57
N VAL A 486 -0.13 -2.46 -13.15
CA VAL A 486 -1.37 -3.12 -13.59
C VAL A 486 -1.94 -4.12 -12.58
N LEU A 487 -1.27 -4.35 -11.44
CA LEU A 487 -1.85 -5.15 -10.36
C LEU A 487 -3.14 -4.49 -9.85
N SER A 488 -4.17 -5.29 -9.58
CA SER A 488 -5.40 -4.76 -9.00
C SER A 488 -5.14 -4.13 -7.63
N THR A 489 -5.93 -3.13 -7.26
CA THR A 489 -5.85 -2.50 -5.93
C THR A 489 -6.08 -3.52 -4.81
N ASN A 490 -6.92 -4.54 -5.04
CA ASN A 490 -7.12 -5.63 -4.09
C ASN A 490 -5.87 -6.50 -3.93
N ALA A 491 -5.16 -6.80 -5.02
CA ALA A 491 -3.91 -7.55 -4.98
C ALA A 491 -2.79 -6.77 -4.28
N ILE A 492 -2.71 -5.45 -4.47
CA ILE A 492 -1.79 -4.58 -3.72
C ILE A 492 -2.16 -4.51 -2.24
N ALA A 493 -3.43 -4.28 -1.91
CA ALA A 493 -3.89 -4.08 -0.54
C ALA A 493 -3.80 -5.34 0.34
N ASN A 494 -4.16 -6.49 -0.24
CA ASN A 494 -4.38 -7.74 0.50
C ASN A 494 -3.48 -8.90 0.02
N GLY A 495 -2.68 -8.68 -1.03
CA GLY A 495 -1.74 -9.67 -1.54
C GLY A 495 -0.29 -9.39 -1.18
N LEU A 496 0.14 -8.13 -1.09
CA LEU A 496 1.52 -7.83 -0.69
C LEU A 496 1.71 -8.03 0.83
N THR A 497 2.68 -8.87 1.19
CA THR A 497 3.23 -9.01 2.54
C THR A 497 4.15 -7.83 2.88
N THR A 498 4.41 -7.59 4.17
CA THR A 498 5.33 -6.51 4.59
C THR A 498 6.75 -6.75 4.09
N ASP A 499 7.21 -7.99 4.01
CA ASP A 499 8.55 -8.32 3.51
C ASP A 499 8.67 -8.03 2.00
N GLN A 500 7.61 -8.30 1.24
CA GLN A 500 7.54 -7.92 -0.18
C GLN A 500 7.47 -6.39 -0.37
N VAL A 501 6.80 -5.66 0.54
CA VAL A 501 6.78 -4.20 0.50
C VAL A 501 8.17 -3.61 0.81
N VAL A 502 8.90 -4.18 1.77
CA VAL A 502 10.31 -3.83 2.05
C VAL A 502 11.19 -4.09 0.83
N ALA A 503 10.89 -5.13 0.05
CA ALA A 503 11.65 -5.45 -1.17
C ALA A 503 11.38 -4.50 -2.36
N LEU A 504 10.38 -3.62 -2.28
CA LEU A 504 10.09 -2.65 -3.34
C LEU A 504 11.17 -1.56 -3.40
N THR A 505 11.61 -1.25 -4.61
CA THR A 505 12.51 -0.11 -4.85
C THR A 505 11.73 1.21 -4.94
N SER A 506 12.40 2.34 -4.71
CA SER A 506 11.85 3.69 -4.88
C SER A 506 11.24 3.91 -6.27
N THR A 507 11.80 3.31 -7.31
CA THR A 507 11.27 3.37 -8.68
C THR A 507 9.96 2.58 -8.83
N GLN A 508 9.85 1.43 -8.15
CA GLN A 508 8.62 0.65 -8.11
C GLN A 508 7.54 1.34 -7.28
N VAL A 509 7.88 1.92 -6.12
CA VAL A 509 6.95 2.74 -5.32
C VAL A 509 6.43 3.93 -6.13
N ALA A 510 7.30 4.59 -6.91
CA ALA A 510 6.91 5.68 -7.81
C ALA A 510 5.97 5.25 -8.95
N ALA A 511 6.05 3.99 -9.37
CA ALA A 511 5.23 3.43 -10.43
C ALA A 511 3.83 3.01 -9.96
N LEU A 512 3.59 2.91 -8.65
CA LEU A 512 2.25 2.65 -8.11
C LEU A 512 1.31 3.79 -8.51
N THR A 513 0.14 3.41 -9.00
CA THR A 513 -0.94 4.36 -9.29
C THR A 513 -1.49 4.94 -7.98
N THR A 514 -2.11 6.11 -8.06
CA THR A 514 -2.75 6.75 -6.89
C THR A 514 -3.82 5.86 -6.25
N ALA A 515 -4.54 5.07 -7.05
CA ALA A 515 -5.50 4.09 -6.55
C ALA A 515 -4.83 2.95 -5.78
N GLN A 516 -3.66 2.47 -6.24
CA GLN A 516 -2.89 1.45 -5.54
C GLN A 516 -2.27 1.98 -4.24
N VAL A 517 -1.69 3.19 -4.25
CA VAL A 517 -1.16 3.84 -3.03
C VAL A 517 -2.25 4.03 -1.97
N GLY A 518 -3.41 4.56 -2.36
CA GLY A 518 -4.56 4.72 -1.46
C GLY A 518 -5.20 3.38 -1.00
N ALA A 519 -4.84 2.26 -1.63
CA ALA A 519 -5.30 0.92 -1.25
C ALA A 519 -4.34 0.18 -0.32
N LEU A 520 -3.07 0.58 -0.23
CA LEU A 520 -2.07 -0.04 0.67
C LEU A 520 -2.59 -0.10 2.11
N SER A 521 -2.37 -1.24 2.77
CA SER A 521 -2.70 -1.36 4.19
C SER A 521 -1.82 -0.43 5.05
N THR A 522 -2.25 -0.13 6.27
CA THR A 522 -1.43 0.62 7.23
C THR A 522 -0.10 -0.08 7.53
N ASN A 523 -0.12 -1.42 7.61
CA ASN A 523 1.09 -2.22 7.80
C ASN A 523 2.02 -2.12 6.59
N SER A 524 1.49 -2.13 5.38
CA SER A 524 2.26 -1.94 4.15
C SER A 524 2.90 -0.55 4.14
N ILE A 525 2.16 0.51 4.47
CA ILE A 525 2.71 1.88 4.54
C ILE A 525 3.83 2.00 5.57
N GLY A 526 3.64 1.45 6.78
CA GLY A 526 4.68 1.43 7.81
C GLY A 526 5.90 0.58 7.44
N ALA A 527 5.75 -0.41 6.56
CA ALA A 527 6.83 -1.29 6.11
C ALA A 527 7.68 -0.71 4.96
N ILE A 528 7.23 0.33 4.25
CA ILE A 528 8.03 0.95 3.18
C ILE A 528 9.34 1.48 3.77
N GLU A 529 10.50 1.11 3.21
CA GLU A 529 11.77 1.64 3.73
C GLU A 529 11.84 3.18 3.58
N THR A 530 12.56 3.85 4.48
CA THR A 530 12.76 5.31 4.42
C THR A 530 13.42 5.77 3.12
N ARG A 531 14.25 4.92 2.51
CA ARG A 531 14.83 5.17 1.18
C ARG A 531 13.81 5.10 0.06
N ASP A 532 12.76 4.30 0.21
CA ASP A 532 11.80 4.01 -0.87
C ASP A 532 10.51 4.83 -0.75
N ILE A 533 10.16 5.32 0.44
CA ILE A 533 9.02 6.23 0.66
C ILE A 533 9.15 7.52 -0.15
N VAL A 534 10.39 7.98 -0.39
CA VAL A 534 10.67 9.16 -1.22
C VAL A 534 10.27 8.96 -2.68
N GLY A 535 10.09 7.70 -3.12
CA GLY A 535 9.57 7.34 -4.43
C GLY A 535 8.09 7.70 -4.61
N LEU A 536 7.32 7.92 -3.54
CA LEU A 536 5.91 8.31 -3.66
C LEU A 536 5.76 9.57 -4.53
N THR A 537 4.97 9.51 -5.59
CA THR A 537 4.66 10.73 -6.33
C THR A 537 3.85 11.70 -5.46
N THR A 538 3.84 12.99 -5.76
CA THR A 538 3.00 13.97 -5.04
C THR A 538 1.52 13.59 -5.12
N ALA A 539 1.06 13.03 -6.25
CA ALA A 539 -0.28 12.49 -6.40
C ALA A 539 -0.50 11.23 -5.53
N GLY A 540 0.52 10.37 -5.40
CA GLY A 540 0.50 9.23 -4.48
C GLY A 540 0.38 9.69 -3.02
N ALA A 541 1.21 10.65 -2.58
CA ALA A 541 1.12 11.24 -1.25
C ALA A 541 -0.27 11.85 -0.99
N ALA A 542 -0.84 12.58 -1.97
CA ALA A 542 -2.19 13.13 -1.88
C ALA A 542 -3.29 12.06 -1.75
N SER A 543 -3.04 10.83 -2.22
CA SER A 543 -3.99 9.72 -2.14
C SER A 543 -3.98 8.98 -0.79
N LEU A 544 -3.00 9.27 0.08
CA LEU A 544 -2.90 8.66 1.40
C LEU A 544 -4.08 9.09 2.29
N LYS A 545 -4.67 8.10 2.96
CA LYS A 545 -5.76 8.26 3.92
C LYS A 545 -5.21 8.55 5.31
N SER A 546 -6.03 9.15 6.18
CA SER A 546 -5.66 9.49 7.56
C SER A 546 -5.04 8.32 8.34
N ALA A 547 -5.62 7.11 8.25
CA ALA A 547 -5.06 5.92 8.91
C ALA A 547 -3.68 5.51 8.37
N GLN A 548 -3.44 5.69 7.06
CA GLN A 548 -2.14 5.42 6.44
C GLN A 548 -1.10 6.46 6.88
N ILE A 549 -1.48 7.73 7.02
CA ILE A 549 -0.59 8.77 7.56
C ILE A 549 -0.18 8.45 8.99
N THR A 550 -1.12 8.08 9.86
CA THR A 550 -0.79 7.70 11.25
C THR A 550 0.13 6.47 11.33
N ALA A 551 0.14 5.62 10.30
CA ALA A 551 1.01 4.45 10.23
C ALA A 551 2.45 4.76 9.76
N LEU A 552 2.72 5.96 9.22
CA LEU A 552 4.08 6.37 8.90
C LEU A 552 4.92 6.48 10.17
N THR A 553 6.15 6.01 10.12
CA THR A 553 7.16 6.25 11.16
C THR A 553 7.65 7.70 11.10
N THR A 554 8.24 8.19 12.19
CA THR A 554 8.89 9.50 12.23
C THR A 554 10.00 9.62 11.18
N ASP A 555 10.77 8.56 10.96
CA ASP A 555 11.85 8.55 9.98
C ASP A 555 11.33 8.61 8.53
N GLN A 556 10.21 7.92 8.26
CA GLN A 556 9.53 8.02 6.96
C GLN A 556 8.97 9.42 6.72
N VAL A 557 8.35 10.03 7.74
CA VAL A 557 7.84 11.42 7.65
C VAL A 557 8.99 12.40 7.41
N ASN A 558 10.10 12.28 8.14
CA ASN A 558 11.30 13.09 7.95
C ASN A 558 11.88 12.95 6.52
N SER A 559 11.79 11.74 5.94
CA SER A 559 12.29 11.44 4.59
C SER A 559 11.42 12.00 3.46
N LEU A 560 10.16 12.36 3.70
CA LEU A 560 9.30 12.96 2.67
C LEU A 560 9.89 14.29 2.17
N SER A 561 9.83 14.52 0.87
CA SER A 561 10.13 15.85 0.33
C SER A 561 9.10 16.88 0.79
N ALA A 562 9.50 18.16 0.76
CA ALA A 562 8.58 19.27 0.97
C ALA A 562 7.36 19.21 0.02
N ALA A 563 7.57 18.81 -1.24
CA ALA A 563 6.51 18.68 -2.23
C ALA A 563 5.50 17.57 -1.89
N GLN A 564 5.97 16.41 -1.43
CA GLN A 564 5.09 15.32 -0.95
C GLN A 564 4.32 15.74 0.30
N THR A 565 4.98 16.44 1.24
CA THR A 565 4.38 16.92 2.50
C THR A 565 3.24 17.92 2.24
N ILE A 566 3.41 18.86 1.30
CA ILE A 566 2.36 19.82 0.94
C ILE A 566 1.27 19.23 0.04
N ALA A 567 1.52 18.08 -0.60
CA ALA A 567 0.54 17.39 -1.42
C ALA A 567 -0.49 16.60 -0.59
N LEU A 568 -0.18 16.32 0.69
CA LEU A 568 -1.13 15.70 1.60
C LEU A 568 -2.42 16.52 1.69
N THR A 569 -3.56 15.84 1.61
CA THR A 569 -4.86 16.50 1.83
C THR A 569 -4.94 17.04 3.25
N THR A 570 -5.75 18.08 3.49
CA THR A 570 -5.93 18.65 4.84
C THR A 570 -6.39 17.63 5.87
N ALA A 571 -7.25 16.68 5.48
CA ALA A 571 -7.71 15.60 6.36
C ALA A 571 -6.61 14.55 6.66
N ALA A 572 -5.75 14.25 5.68
CA ALA A 572 -4.60 13.36 5.87
C ALA A 572 -3.54 14.05 6.75
N PHE A 573 -3.27 15.34 6.50
CA PHE A 573 -2.34 16.15 7.28
C PHE A 573 -2.79 16.33 8.74
N ALA A 574 -4.09 16.52 8.98
CA ALA A 574 -4.67 16.59 10.33
C ALA A 574 -4.50 15.29 11.15
N ALA A 575 -4.25 14.16 10.47
CA ALA A 575 -4.07 12.86 11.11
C ALA A 575 -2.63 12.59 11.59
N LEU A 576 -1.70 13.51 11.30
CA LEU A 576 -0.34 13.45 11.84
C LEU A 576 -0.39 13.54 13.37
N ASN A 577 0.30 12.61 14.03
CA ASN A 577 0.48 12.66 15.47
C ASN A 577 1.61 13.63 15.86
N SER A 578 1.72 13.93 17.15
CA SER A 578 2.69 14.91 17.65
C SER A 578 4.15 14.53 17.38
N ASP A 579 4.49 13.24 17.42
CA ASP A 579 5.87 12.77 17.16
C ASP A 579 6.22 12.88 15.68
N GLN A 580 5.27 12.57 14.78
CA GLN A 580 5.44 12.75 13.34
C GLN A 580 5.63 14.21 12.94
N VAL A 581 4.94 15.14 13.62
CA VAL A 581 5.10 16.59 13.37
C VAL A 581 6.43 17.11 13.91
N ALA A 582 6.86 16.62 15.09
CA ALA A 582 8.19 16.93 15.64
C ALA A 582 9.33 16.39 14.75
N ALA A 583 9.08 15.32 13.99
CA ALA A 583 10.06 14.75 13.05
C ALA A 583 10.18 15.52 11.73
N PHE A 584 9.44 16.63 11.54
CA PHE A 584 9.60 17.45 10.35
C PHE A 584 11.02 18.02 10.24
N THR A 585 11.49 18.15 9.00
CA THR A 585 12.67 18.95 8.71
C THR A 585 12.27 20.42 8.57
N THR A 586 13.23 21.31 8.84
CA THR A 586 13.06 22.75 8.60
C THR A 586 12.61 23.09 7.17
N THR A 587 12.98 22.27 6.18
CA THR A 587 12.54 22.45 4.79
C THR A 587 11.06 22.08 4.61
N GLN A 588 10.58 21.03 5.26
CA GLN A 588 9.16 20.66 5.28
C GLN A 588 8.33 21.72 6.02
N ALA A 589 8.79 22.17 7.19
CA ALA A 589 8.13 23.23 7.97
C ALA A 589 8.01 24.54 7.17
N ALA A 590 9.08 24.98 6.51
CA ALA A 590 9.07 26.17 5.66
C ALA A 590 8.10 26.08 4.48
N ALA A 591 7.83 24.85 3.98
CA ALA A 591 6.93 24.63 2.86
C ALA A 591 5.46 24.71 3.24
N LEU A 592 5.10 24.52 4.52
CA LEU A 592 3.71 24.49 4.99
C LEU A 592 2.91 25.72 4.58
N ASN A 593 1.61 25.51 4.35
CA ASN A 593 0.65 26.57 4.09
C ASN A 593 -0.29 26.78 5.30
N SER A 594 -1.04 27.88 5.28
CA SER A 594 -1.94 28.25 6.39
C SER A 594 -2.99 27.20 6.72
N GLN A 595 -3.53 26.48 5.72
CA GLN A 595 -4.54 25.45 5.97
C GLN A 595 -3.94 24.23 6.68
N GLN A 596 -2.73 23.84 6.29
CA GLN A 596 -2.02 22.72 6.91
C GLN A 596 -1.61 23.02 8.35
N VAL A 597 -1.09 24.22 8.63
CA VAL A 597 -0.73 24.64 10.00
C VAL A 597 -1.95 24.69 10.91
N VAL A 598 -3.10 25.17 10.41
CA VAL A 598 -4.36 25.18 11.18
C VAL A 598 -4.92 23.78 11.39
N ALA A 599 -4.66 22.84 10.48
CA ALA A 599 -5.09 21.45 10.61
C ALA A 599 -4.34 20.67 11.71
N LEU A 600 -3.19 21.17 12.17
CA LEU A 600 -2.43 20.54 13.25
C LEU A 600 -3.14 20.66 14.60
N SER A 601 -3.07 19.60 15.40
CA SER A 601 -3.55 19.64 16.78
C SER A 601 -2.72 20.61 17.63
N THR A 602 -3.28 21.08 18.74
CA THR A 602 -2.54 21.91 19.70
C THR A 602 -1.33 21.19 20.27
N ALA A 603 -1.42 19.87 20.50
CA ALA A 603 -0.30 19.05 20.94
C ALA A 603 0.79 18.91 19.87
N ALA A 604 0.43 18.88 18.59
CA ALA A 604 1.41 18.87 17.49
C ALA A 604 2.12 20.23 17.36
N ILE A 605 1.38 21.34 17.48
CA ILE A 605 1.97 22.69 17.49
C ILE A 605 2.93 22.88 18.68
N ALA A 606 2.57 22.39 19.86
CA ALA A 606 3.42 22.45 21.05
C ALA A 606 4.74 21.68 20.89
N ASN A 607 4.78 20.65 20.04
CA ASN A 607 5.96 19.82 19.80
C ASN A 607 6.80 20.26 18.59
N LEU A 608 6.44 21.33 17.88
CA LEU A 608 7.28 21.87 16.81
C LEU A 608 8.60 22.40 17.37
N GLU A 609 9.71 22.12 16.71
CA GLU A 609 10.99 22.72 17.11
C GLU A 609 10.97 24.24 16.88
N THR A 610 11.75 24.98 17.69
CA THR A 610 11.87 26.44 17.55
C THR A 610 12.40 26.85 16.18
N ALA A 611 13.29 26.04 15.59
CA ALA A 611 13.80 26.21 14.24
C ALA A 611 12.69 26.11 13.18
N ASP A 612 11.80 25.11 13.31
CA ASP A 612 10.68 24.88 12.40
C ASP A 612 9.61 25.98 12.49
N LEU A 613 9.29 26.43 13.71
CA LEU A 613 8.38 27.55 13.94
C LEU A 613 8.88 28.85 13.32
N ASN A 614 10.20 29.11 13.39
CA ASN A 614 10.79 30.33 12.87
C ASN A 614 10.80 30.39 11.34
N VAL A 615 10.80 29.23 10.66
CA VAL A 615 10.75 29.17 9.18
C VAL A 615 9.33 29.13 8.62
N LEU A 616 8.30 29.05 9.47
CA LEU A 616 6.91 29.15 9.02
C LEU A 616 6.67 30.49 8.32
N LYS A 617 5.91 30.44 7.22
CA LYS A 617 5.44 31.66 6.53
C LYS A 617 4.60 32.50 7.50
N THR A 618 4.75 33.82 7.46
CA THR A 618 3.97 34.74 8.28
C THR A 618 2.46 34.56 8.11
N ALA A 619 1.99 34.24 6.90
CA ALA A 619 0.59 33.91 6.64
C ALA A 619 0.11 32.63 7.36
N ALA A 620 1.01 31.67 7.62
CA ALA A 620 0.69 30.46 8.38
C ALA A 620 0.67 30.74 9.89
N VAL A 621 1.61 31.55 10.39
CA VAL A 621 1.59 32.03 11.79
C VAL A 621 0.33 32.85 12.07
N ALA A 622 -0.04 33.77 11.18
CA ALA A 622 -1.25 34.57 11.29
C ALA A 622 -2.54 33.72 11.31
N ALA A 623 -2.51 32.54 10.69
CA ALA A 623 -3.65 31.63 10.64
C ALA A 623 -3.81 30.76 11.90
N LEU A 624 -2.78 30.65 12.76
CA LEU A 624 -2.85 29.84 13.99
C LEU A 624 -4.07 30.21 14.83
N THR A 625 -4.78 29.23 15.36
CA THR A 625 -5.89 29.51 16.27
C THR A 625 -5.37 30.05 17.62
N SER A 626 -6.18 30.79 18.37
CA SER A 626 -5.80 31.23 19.72
C SER A 626 -5.39 30.05 20.62
N ASN A 627 -6.04 28.88 20.47
CA ASN A 627 -5.67 27.68 21.22
C ASN A 627 -4.30 27.11 20.81
N GLN A 628 -3.94 27.18 19.52
CA GLN A 628 -2.62 26.75 19.05
C GLN A 628 -1.52 27.71 19.51
N ILE A 629 -1.75 29.03 19.50
CA ILE A 629 -0.81 30.01 20.07
C ILE A 629 -0.63 29.75 21.58
N LYS A 630 -1.72 29.46 22.30
CA LYS A 630 -1.69 29.15 23.73
C LYS A 630 -0.92 27.87 24.07
N ALA A 631 -0.84 26.94 23.12
CA ALA A 631 -0.13 25.68 23.29
C ALA A 631 1.39 25.82 23.11
N LEU A 632 1.87 26.94 22.53
CA LEU A 632 3.30 27.19 22.40
C LEU A 632 3.95 27.35 23.79
N SER A 633 5.15 26.83 23.95
CA SER A 633 6.02 27.16 25.09
C SER A 633 6.52 28.60 25.00
N THR A 634 7.06 29.11 26.12
CA THR A 634 7.72 30.43 26.18
C THR A 634 8.88 30.52 25.19
N ASP A 635 9.69 29.45 25.07
CA ASP A 635 10.85 29.41 24.17
C ASP A 635 10.43 29.45 22.70
N GLN A 636 9.32 28.77 22.35
CA GLN A 636 8.73 28.81 21.01
C GLN A 636 8.16 30.18 20.66
N VAL A 637 7.53 30.88 21.62
CA VAL A 637 7.07 32.26 21.42
C VAL A 637 8.26 33.21 21.26
N ALA A 638 9.30 33.06 22.08
CA ALA A 638 10.53 33.84 21.99
C ALA A 638 11.29 33.61 20.67
N SER A 639 11.19 32.42 20.07
CA SER A 639 11.83 32.11 18.78
C SER A 639 11.09 32.66 17.56
N LEU A 640 9.87 33.19 17.70
CA LEU A 640 9.13 33.78 16.58
C LEU A 640 9.86 35.03 16.06
N SER A 641 10.01 35.13 14.74
CA SER A 641 10.49 36.38 14.13
C SER A 641 9.58 37.57 14.48
N THR A 642 10.15 38.78 14.49
CA THR A 642 9.37 40.01 14.69
C THR A 642 8.27 40.19 13.64
N GLY A 643 8.50 39.71 12.40
CA GLY A 643 7.48 39.66 11.35
C GLY A 643 6.32 38.72 11.68
N SER A 644 6.61 37.56 12.27
CA SER A 644 5.62 36.58 12.74
C SER A 644 4.79 37.11 13.92
N VAL A 645 5.40 37.85 14.85
CA VAL A 645 4.69 38.51 15.95
C VAL A 645 3.79 39.66 15.44
N ALA A 646 4.28 40.46 14.49
CA ALA A 646 3.53 41.58 13.94
C ALA A 646 2.24 41.19 13.19
N VAL A 647 2.15 39.96 12.68
CA VAL A 647 0.97 39.46 11.96
C VAL A 647 -0.06 38.75 12.86
N LEU A 648 0.20 38.58 14.16
CA LEU A 648 -0.79 38.03 15.07
C LEU A 648 -2.03 38.93 15.12
N THR A 649 -3.21 38.36 14.99
CA THR A 649 -4.47 39.08 15.16
C THR A 649 -4.66 39.50 16.61
N THR A 650 -5.48 40.53 16.82
CA THR A 650 -5.85 40.98 18.17
C THR A 650 -6.52 39.88 19.01
N SER A 651 -7.24 38.95 18.38
CA SER A 651 -7.82 37.79 19.07
C SER A 651 -6.77 36.74 19.49
N GLN A 652 -5.75 36.50 18.66
CA GLN A 652 -4.63 35.63 19.05
C GLN A 652 -3.83 36.26 20.19
N VAL A 653 -3.60 37.57 20.18
CA VAL A 653 -2.91 38.28 21.26
C VAL A 653 -3.72 38.30 22.55
N ALA A 654 -5.03 38.60 22.48
CA ALA A 654 -5.88 38.71 23.65
C ALA A 654 -6.23 37.35 24.29
N ASN A 655 -6.48 36.33 23.47
CA ASN A 655 -7.03 35.04 23.91
C ASN A 655 -6.03 33.87 23.76
N GLY A 656 -4.95 34.06 23.01
CA GLY A 656 -3.96 33.02 22.73
C GLY A 656 -2.68 33.15 23.54
N LEU A 657 -2.19 34.36 23.81
CA LEU A 657 -0.99 34.52 24.65
C LEU A 657 -1.34 34.42 26.14
N THR A 658 -0.60 33.55 26.84
CA THR A 658 -0.57 33.49 28.30
C THR A 658 0.35 34.58 28.86
N THR A 659 0.23 34.88 30.16
CA THR A 659 1.11 35.85 30.83
C THR A 659 2.58 35.43 30.77
N ASP A 660 2.86 34.13 30.90
CA ASP A 660 4.23 33.60 30.85
C ASP A 660 4.82 33.74 29.44
N GLN A 661 4.01 33.50 28.39
CA GLN A 661 4.42 33.73 27.01
C GLN A 661 4.65 35.23 26.71
N VAL A 662 3.89 36.14 27.33
CA VAL A 662 4.10 37.58 27.18
C VAL A 662 5.37 38.04 27.91
N ALA A 663 5.65 37.48 29.08
CA ALA A 663 6.92 37.70 29.79
C ALA A 663 8.12 37.18 28.97
N GLY A 664 7.98 36.06 28.27
CA GLY A 664 9.02 35.52 27.39
C GLY A 664 9.24 36.27 26.06
N LEU A 665 8.48 37.34 25.76
CA LEU A 665 8.69 38.12 24.54
C LEU A 665 9.97 38.96 24.66
N THR A 666 10.85 38.86 23.66
CA THR A 666 12.04 39.72 23.58
C THR A 666 11.67 41.19 23.32
N SER A 667 12.55 42.12 23.66
CA SER A 667 12.36 43.57 23.41
C SER A 667 12.02 43.88 21.95
N ASN A 668 12.66 43.17 21.02
CA ASN A 668 12.39 43.32 19.59
C ASN A 668 10.98 42.86 19.21
N GLN A 669 10.48 41.78 19.81
CA GLN A 669 9.12 41.29 19.58
C GLN A 669 8.07 42.20 20.22
N VAL A 670 8.31 42.71 21.44
CA VAL A 670 7.44 43.71 22.09
C VAL A 670 7.36 44.99 21.25
N GLY A 671 8.48 45.48 20.72
CA GLY A 671 8.52 46.63 19.81
C GLY A 671 7.89 46.36 18.43
N ALA A 672 7.79 45.10 18.01
CA ALA A 672 7.13 44.70 16.77
C ALA A 672 5.60 44.68 16.87
N LEU A 673 5.04 44.59 18.08
CA LEU A 673 3.60 44.65 18.29
C LEU A 673 3.03 45.96 17.73
N SER A 674 1.91 45.83 17.03
CA SER A 674 1.10 46.95 16.57
C SER A 674 0.31 47.55 17.73
N THR A 675 -0.12 48.79 17.53
CA THR A 675 -0.99 49.51 18.46
C THR A 675 -2.26 48.72 18.79
N ALA A 676 -2.89 48.10 17.80
CA ALA A 676 -4.08 47.28 17.99
C ALA A 676 -3.81 46.02 18.85
N GLN A 677 -2.67 45.35 18.62
CA GLN A 677 -2.28 44.16 19.38
C GLN A 677 -1.99 44.50 20.85
N VAL A 678 -1.24 45.57 21.13
CA VAL A 678 -0.95 45.98 22.52
C VAL A 678 -2.22 46.43 23.25
N ASN A 679 -3.13 47.12 22.58
CA ASN A 679 -4.42 47.48 23.19
C ASN A 679 -5.28 46.25 23.52
N ALA A 680 -5.14 45.17 22.74
CA ALA A 680 -5.84 43.90 22.96
C ALA A 680 -5.27 43.09 24.14
N LEU A 681 -4.05 43.38 24.61
CA LEU A 681 -3.47 42.72 25.79
C LEU A 681 -4.34 42.95 27.03
N SER A 682 -4.48 41.91 27.85
CA SER A 682 -5.09 42.03 29.17
C SER A 682 -4.20 42.88 30.10
N THR A 683 -4.76 43.38 31.20
CA THR A 683 -3.97 44.11 32.20
C THR A 683 -2.88 43.24 32.82
N ALA A 684 -3.18 41.95 33.07
CA ALA A 684 -2.20 40.98 33.54
C ALA A 684 -1.07 40.74 32.53
N ALA A 685 -1.40 40.68 31.22
CA ALA A 685 -0.40 40.54 30.17
C ALA A 685 0.50 41.79 30.06
N VAL A 686 -0.05 43.00 30.16
CA VAL A 686 0.75 44.24 30.18
C VAL A 686 1.67 44.27 31.41
N ALA A 687 1.17 43.86 32.59
CA ALA A 687 1.99 43.74 33.79
C ALA A 687 3.11 42.70 33.64
N ALA A 688 2.88 41.63 32.89
CA ALA A 688 3.83 40.55 32.68
C ALA A 688 4.97 40.88 31.70
N ILE A 689 4.87 41.95 30.90
CA ILE A 689 5.97 42.39 30.03
C ILE A 689 7.20 42.66 30.90
N GLU A 690 8.34 42.05 30.62
CA GLU A 690 9.51 42.26 31.49
C GLU A 690 9.94 43.73 31.51
N THR A 691 10.55 44.14 32.62
CA THR A 691 11.00 45.52 32.83
C THR A 691 12.00 45.97 31.76
N ALA A 692 12.82 45.05 31.22
CA ALA A 692 13.72 45.36 30.12
C ALA A 692 12.99 45.62 28.78
N ASP A 693 11.81 45.02 28.58
CA ASP A 693 11.12 45.00 27.30
C ASP A 693 10.03 46.05 27.17
N ILE A 694 9.46 46.54 28.29
CA ILE A 694 8.43 47.59 28.27
C ILE A 694 8.92 48.87 27.58
N GLY A 695 10.21 49.18 27.70
CA GLY A 695 10.86 50.31 27.03
C GLY A 695 10.89 50.18 25.50
N ALA A 696 10.70 48.98 24.94
CA ALA A 696 10.66 48.77 23.49
C ALA A 696 9.33 49.17 22.84
N LEU A 697 8.28 49.42 23.63
CA LEU A 697 6.98 49.87 23.11
C LEU A 697 7.12 51.21 22.40
N LYS A 698 6.54 51.33 21.20
CA LYS A 698 6.56 52.62 20.48
C LYS A 698 5.77 53.68 21.26
N THR A 699 6.18 54.94 21.17
CA THR A 699 5.47 56.07 21.79
C THR A 699 4.01 56.15 21.37
N SER A 700 3.70 55.83 20.10
CA SER A 700 2.34 55.73 19.57
C SER A 700 1.50 54.65 20.23
N THR A 701 2.14 53.61 20.78
CA THR A 701 1.48 52.52 21.49
C THR A 701 1.25 52.88 22.95
N ILE A 702 2.23 53.51 23.60
CA ILE A 702 2.06 54.05 24.96
C ILE A 702 0.91 55.06 25.01
N ALA A 703 0.78 55.91 23.98
CA ALA A 703 -0.26 56.93 23.91
C ALA A 703 -1.69 56.38 23.93
N ILE A 704 -1.89 55.14 23.47
CA ILE A 704 -3.22 54.52 23.36
C ILE A 704 -3.48 53.47 24.45
N LEU A 705 -2.55 53.27 25.40
CA LEU A 705 -2.78 52.36 26.51
C LEU A 705 -4.01 52.79 27.30
N ARG A 706 -4.86 51.81 27.62
CA ARG A 706 -6.02 52.04 28.49
C ARG A 706 -5.55 52.38 29.90
N THR A 707 -6.32 53.18 30.63
CA THR A 707 -6.00 53.56 32.01
C THR A 707 -5.74 52.35 32.91
N ALA A 708 -6.52 51.28 32.74
CA ALA A 708 -6.32 50.02 33.47
C ALA A 708 -5.02 49.28 33.09
N GLN A 709 -4.53 49.41 31.85
CA GLN A 709 -3.25 48.83 31.42
C GLN A 709 -2.07 49.63 32.00
N VAL A 710 -2.16 50.96 32.02
CA VAL A 710 -1.15 51.82 32.67
C VAL A 710 -1.11 51.58 34.18
N ALA A 711 -2.26 51.40 34.82
CA ALA A 711 -2.35 51.04 36.23
C ALA A 711 -1.74 49.69 36.57
N ALA A 712 -1.68 48.77 35.60
CA ALA A 712 -1.11 47.45 35.80
C ALA A 712 0.42 47.43 35.74
N LEU A 713 1.07 48.52 35.27
CA LEU A 713 2.53 48.61 35.24
C LEU A 713 3.09 48.62 36.67
N SER A 714 4.17 47.89 36.91
CA SER A 714 4.98 48.04 38.12
C SER A 714 5.73 49.38 38.13
N THR A 715 6.18 49.79 39.30
CA THR A 715 7.06 50.96 39.47
C THR A 715 8.35 50.82 38.64
N ASP A 716 8.91 49.62 38.57
CA ASP A 716 10.12 49.36 37.80
C ASP A 716 9.88 49.50 36.28
N GLN A 717 8.75 48.97 35.78
CA GLN A 717 8.37 49.18 34.39
C GLN A 717 8.16 50.66 34.05
N VAL A 718 7.47 51.43 34.91
CA VAL A 718 7.28 52.88 34.69
C VAL A 718 8.61 53.62 34.65
N LYS A 719 9.56 53.27 35.53
CA LYS A 719 10.90 53.86 35.58
C LYS A 719 11.73 53.62 34.31
N THR A 720 11.52 52.51 33.62
CA THR A 720 12.25 52.20 32.37
C THR A 720 11.71 52.90 31.12
N LEU A 721 10.52 53.52 31.18
CA LEU A 721 9.98 54.27 30.05
C LEU A 721 10.91 55.44 29.69
N SER A 722 11.18 55.66 28.41
CA SER A 722 11.85 56.87 27.96
C SER A 722 11.02 58.12 28.24
N THR A 723 11.67 59.27 28.28
CA THR A 723 11.01 60.58 28.41
C THR A 723 9.94 60.80 27.35
N ALA A 724 10.18 60.35 26.11
CA ALA A 724 9.21 60.44 25.02
C ALA A 724 7.99 59.53 25.22
N GLN A 725 8.18 58.34 25.82
CA GLN A 725 7.07 57.44 26.15
C GLN A 725 6.23 57.99 27.31
N VAL A 726 6.87 58.50 28.36
CA VAL A 726 6.15 59.15 29.49
C VAL A 726 5.38 60.38 29.00
N ALA A 727 5.98 61.22 28.16
CA ALA A 727 5.31 62.36 27.54
C ALA A 727 4.12 61.94 26.65
N ALA A 728 4.16 60.73 26.06
CA ALA A 728 3.08 60.23 25.23
C ALA A 728 1.86 59.72 26.01
N LEU A 729 1.96 59.45 27.31
CA LEU A 729 0.85 58.98 28.14
C LEU A 729 -0.35 59.93 28.05
N SER A 730 -1.56 59.40 27.86
CA SER A 730 -2.74 60.26 27.85
C SER A 730 -2.94 60.95 29.20
N THR A 731 -3.56 62.14 29.21
CA THR A 731 -3.90 62.84 30.45
C THR A 731 -4.80 61.99 31.36
N ALA A 732 -5.68 61.17 30.78
CA ALA A 732 -6.49 60.22 31.54
C ALA A 732 -5.64 59.11 32.20
N ALA A 733 -4.62 58.58 31.50
CA ALA A 733 -3.69 57.62 32.08
C ALA A 733 -2.88 58.22 33.24
N ILE A 734 -2.48 59.49 33.15
CA ILE A 734 -1.81 60.19 34.26
C ILE A 734 -2.78 60.45 35.43
N ALA A 735 -4.03 60.83 35.15
CA ALA A 735 -5.00 61.21 36.19
C ALA A 735 -5.48 60.03 37.04
N VAL A 736 -5.81 58.91 36.40
CA VAL A 736 -6.45 57.75 37.06
C VAL A 736 -5.75 56.42 36.78
N GLY A 737 -4.78 56.39 35.87
CA GLY A 737 -4.02 55.19 35.55
C GLY A 737 -2.80 55.02 36.45
N LEU A 738 -2.03 56.08 36.73
CA LEU A 738 -0.86 55.97 37.60
C LEU A 738 -1.27 56.03 39.08
N SER A 739 -0.80 55.05 39.85
CA SER A 739 -0.76 55.09 41.31
C SER A 739 0.27 56.11 41.79
N THR A 740 0.15 56.51 43.06
CA THR A 740 1.11 57.42 43.70
C THR A 740 2.54 56.87 43.61
N ASP A 741 2.75 55.59 43.91
CA ASP A 741 4.08 54.97 43.87
C ASP A 741 4.67 54.95 42.44
N GLN A 742 3.84 54.74 41.41
CA GLN A 742 4.30 54.81 40.02
C GLN A 742 4.68 56.24 39.59
N VAL A 743 4.02 57.27 40.11
CA VAL A 743 4.42 58.68 39.84
C VAL A 743 5.76 58.98 40.49
N VAL A 744 5.96 58.54 41.74
CA VAL A 744 7.23 58.68 42.49
C VAL A 744 8.36 57.89 41.83
N ALA A 745 8.06 56.75 41.20
CA ALA A 745 9.06 55.96 40.50
C ALA A 745 9.63 56.64 39.22
N LEU A 746 9.01 57.71 38.72
CA LEU A 746 9.52 58.47 37.58
C LEU A 746 10.85 59.14 37.94
N SER A 747 11.87 59.00 37.09
CA SER A 747 13.08 59.82 37.22
C SER A 747 12.78 61.29 36.96
N SER A 748 13.61 62.19 37.50
CA SER A 748 13.49 63.65 37.28
C SER A 748 13.39 64.03 35.81
N ASN A 749 14.09 63.31 34.93
CA ASN A 749 14.02 63.54 33.49
C ASN A 749 12.66 63.13 32.89
N GLN A 750 12.09 61.99 33.33
CA GLN A 750 10.76 61.55 32.90
C GLN A 750 9.67 62.46 33.44
N PHE A 751 9.79 62.88 34.71
CA PHE A 751 8.87 63.81 35.34
C PHE A 751 8.87 65.17 34.62
N ASN A 752 10.05 65.67 34.25
CA ASN A 752 10.21 66.88 33.44
C ASN A 752 9.69 66.77 32.01
N ALA A 753 9.57 65.56 31.48
CA ALA A 753 9.01 65.32 30.15
C ALA A 753 7.47 65.42 30.12
N LEU A 754 6.81 65.48 31.28
CA LEU A 754 5.37 65.67 31.36
C LEU A 754 4.98 67.04 30.78
N SER A 755 3.98 67.02 29.90
CA SER A 755 3.33 68.23 29.42
C SER A 755 2.58 68.94 30.55
N THR A 756 2.32 70.22 30.35
CA THR A 756 1.55 71.04 31.30
C THR A 756 0.15 70.47 31.58
N ASN A 757 -0.48 69.83 30.58
CA ASN A 757 -1.78 69.16 30.77
C ASN A 757 -1.66 67.88 31.60
N GLN A 758 -0.58 67.11 31.44
CA GLN A 758 -0.33 65.90 32.25
C GLN A 758 0.02 66.27 33.69
N LEU A 759 0.83 67.31 33.91
CA LEU A 759 1.12 67.83 35.25
C LEU A 759 -0.17 68.26 35.98
N ARG A 760 -1.09 68.94 35.28
CA ARG A 760 -2.41 69.30 35.84
C ARG A 760 -3.33 68.10 36.10
N ALA A 761 -3.10 67.00 35.41
CA ALA A 761 -3.88 65.79 35.57
C ALA A 761 -3.45 64.98 36.80
N LEU A 762 -2.23 65.19 37.34
CA LEU A 762 -1.74 64.48 38.52
C LEU A 762 -2.67 64.66 39.73
N SER A 763 -2.93 63.55 40.43
CA SER A 763 -3.70 63.58 41.67
C SER A 763 -2.99 64.41 42.74
N THR A 764 -3.75 64.98 43.68
CA THR A 764 -3.19 65.71 44.81
C THR A 764 -2.31 64.82 45.70
N ASN A 765 -2.61 63.52 45.78
CA ASN A 765 -1.79 62.58 46.54
C ASN A 765 -0.45 62.32 45.84
N SER A 766 -0.46 62.23 44.51
CA SER A 766 0.77 62.14 43.73
C SER A 766 1.62 63.40 43.91
N ILE A 767 1.01 64.59 43.86
CA ILE A 767 1.74 65.86 44.06
C ILE A 767 2.42 65.92 45.43
N ALA A 768 1.72 65.51 46.49
CA ALA A 768 2.27 65.47 47.84
C ALA A 768 3.40 64.44 48.03
N ALA A 769 3.49 63.43 47.15
CA ALA A 769 4.46 62.34 47.26
C ALA A 769 5.72 62.54 46.40
N ILE A 770 5.72 63.45 45.42
CA ILE A 770 6.87 63.69 44.54
C ILE A 770 8.12 64.12 45.33
N GLU A 771 9.27 63.66 44.91
CA GLU A 771 10.55 64.03 45.50
C GLU A 771 10.89 65.51 45.32
N THR A 772 11.55 66.09 46.33
CA THR A 772 12.02 67.47 46.30
C THR A 772 12.96 67.76 45.13
N ALA A 773 13.73 66.75 44.67
CA ALA A 773 14.61 66.85 43.52
C ALA A 773 13.83 66.99 42.19
N ASP A 774 12.71 66.29 42.03
CA ASP A 774 11.90 66.36 40.81
C ASP A 774 11.15 67.68 40.71
N LEU A 775 10.64 68.18 41.84
CA LEU A 775 10.06 69.52 41.91
C LEU A 775 11.10 70.60 41.57
N GLN A 776 12.34 70.47 42.05
CA GLN A 776 13.43 71.38 41.69
C GLN A 776 13.78 71.33 40.20
N ALA A 777 13.77 70.13 39.62
CA ALA A 777 14.13 69.93 38.23
C ALA A 777 13.09 70.50 37.25
N LEU A 778 11.85 70.75 37.69
CA LEU A 778 10.79 71.32 36.84
C LEU A 778 11.18 72.70 36.29
N SER A 779 10.97 72.87 34.98
CA SER A 779 11.05 74.20 34.38
C SER A 779 10.03 75.15 35.03
N THR A 780 10.32 76.45 35.06
CA THR A 780 9.40 77.46 35.62
C THR A 780 8.04 77.45 34.90
N ALA A 781 8.01 77.14 33.60
CA ALA A 781 6.78 77.00 32.82
C ALA A 781 5.98 75.74 33.21
N SER A 782 6.65 74.61 33.43
CA SER A 782 6.04 73.35 33.87
C SER A 782 5.48 73.47 35.29
N PHE A 783 6.25 74.06 36.21
CA PHE A 783 5.80 74.30 37.60
C PHE A 783 4.59 75.24 37.64
N LYS A 784 4.61 76.32 36.85
CA LYS A 784 3.48 77.24 36.70
C LYS A 784 2.21 76.56 36.18
N ALA A 785 2.30 75.40 35.54
CA ALA A 785 1.12 74.68 35.08
C ALA A 785 0.31 74.05 36.23
N LEU A 786 0.90 73.83 37.40
CA LEU A 786 0.20 73.23 38.55
C LEU A 786 -1.06 74.02 38.93
N SER A 787 -2.17 73.33 39.16
CA SER A 787 -3.38 73.99 39.64
C SER A 787 -3.22 74.47 41.08
N THR A 788 -4.04 75.44 41.51
CA THR A 788 -4.08 75.90 42.91
C THR A 788 -4.35 74.73 43.86
N THR A 789 -5.25 73.81 43.50
CA THR A 789 -5.55 72.59 44.28
C THR A 789 -4.36 71.66 44.45
N GLN A 790 -3.46 71.58 43.45
CA GLN A 790 -2.23 70.79 43.54
C GLN A 790 -1.16 71.51 44.36
N LEU A 791 -1.01 72.82 44.17
CA LEU A 791 0.00 73.62 44.87
C LEU A 791 -0.18 73.60 46.40
N VAL A 792 -1.43 73.66 46.89
CA VAL A 792 -1.72 73.58 48.33
C VAL A 792 -1.44 72.22 48.97
N LYS A 793 -1.11 71.21 48.15
CA LYS A 793 -0.79 69.86 48.61
C LYS A 793 0.70 69.60 48.67
N LEU A 794 1.52 70.55 48.24
CA LEU A 794 2.96 70.49 48.47
C LEU A 794 3.25 70.51 49.98
N THR A 795 4.11 69.60 50.43
CA THR A 795 4.60 69.60 51.81
C THR A 795 5.53 70.79 52.05
N THR A 796 5.79 71.12 53.32
CA THR A 796 6.73 72.18 53.67
C THR A 796 8.14 71.90 53.13
N ASP A 797 8.58 70.64 53.14
CA ASP A 797 9.88 70.23 52.59
C ASP A 797 9.96 70.41 51.07
N GLN A 798 8.85 70.11 50.37
CA GLN A 798 8.71 70.37 48.94
C GLN A 798 8.70 71.87 48.61
N ILE A 799 8.13 72.72 49.46
CA ILE A 799 8.18 74.18 49.30
C ILE A 799 9.60 74.71 49.49
N VAL A 800 10.32 74.27 50.52
CA VAL A 800 11.72 74.62 50.77
C VAL A 800 12.61 74.23 49.60
N ALA A 801 12.28 73.13 48.93
CA ALA A 801 13.03 72.68 47.77
C ALA A 801 12.89 73.60 46.54
N LEU A 802 11.81 74.38 46.39
CA LEU A 802 11.55 75.14 45.17
C LEU A 802 12.64 76.16 44.84
N THR A 803 12.94 76.35 43.56
CA THR A 803 13.85 77.43 43.16
C THR A 803 13.14 78.78 43.28
N THR A 804 13.90 79.84 43.58
CA THR A 804 13.36 81.22 43.57
C THR A 804 12.76 81.60 42.22
N GLY A 805 13.28 81.04 41.12
CA GLY A 805 12.74 81.20 39.78
C GLY A 805 11.34 80.59 39.59
N GLN A 806 11.06 79.43 40.20
CA GLN A 806 9.74 78.80 40.17
C GLN A 806 8.72 79.61 40.97
N ILE A 807 9.11 80.06 42.17
CA ILE A 807 8.25 80.87 43.04
C ILE A 807 7.91 82.22 42.39
N LYS A 808 8.91 82.91 41.82
CA LYS A 808 8.72 84.19 41.12
C LYS A 808 7.75 84.11 39.94
N ASN A 809 7.62 82.94 39.32
CA ASN A 809 6.77 82.72 38.14
C ASN A 809 5.36 82.20 38.47
N LEU A 810 5.02 82.05 39.75
CA LEU A 810 3.66 81.75 40.17
C LEU A 810 2.69 82.84 39.67
N THR A 811 1.51 82.43 39.25
CA THR A 811 0.40 83.37 39.00
C THR A 811 -0.11 83.93 40.33
N SER A 812 -0.75 85.10 40.32
CA SER A 812 -1.36 85.67 41.53
C SER A 812 -2.37 84.72 42.18
N GLN A 813 -3.09 83.90 41.40
CA GLN A 813 -3.99 82.88 41.93
C GLN A 813 -3.24 81.73 42.63
N GLN A 814 -2.08 81.33 42.13
CA GLN A 814 -1.24 80.31 42.75
C GLN A 814 -0.54 80.83 44.01
N ALA A 815 0.04 82.02 43.96
CA ALA A 815 0.66 82.67 45.11
C ALA A 815 -0.33 82.81 46.27
N ASN A 816 -1.56 83.26 45.98
CA ASN A 816 -2.62 83.41 46.98
C ASN A 816 -3.20 82.09 47.48
N ALA A 817 -2.98 80.98 46.76
CA ALA A 817 -3.45 79.68 47.19
C ALA A 817 -2.53 79.07 48.27
N LEU A 818 -1.26 79.47 48.34
CA LEU A 818 -0.30 78.94 49.32
C LEU A 818 -0.83 79.06 50.75
N THR A 819 -0.72 77.98 51.50
CA THR A 819 -1.14 77.96 52.92
C THR A 819 -0.12 78.69 53.79
N SER A 820 -0.55 79.21 54.94
CA SER A 820 0.35 79.90 55.88
C SER A 820 1.55 79.04 56.28
N SER A 821 1.37 77.73 56.47
CA SER A 821 2.46 76.81 56.79
C SER A 821 3.45 76.63 55.63
N GLN A 822 2.98 76.65 54.38
CA GLN A 822 3.86 76.59 53.21
C GLN A 822 4.68 77.87 53.08
N THR A 823 4.05 79.03 53.26
CA THR A 823 4.75 80.33 53.21
C THR A 823 5.80 80.44 54.31
N GLN A 824 5.46 80.09 55.56
CA GLN A 824 6.41 80.14 56.68
C GLN A 824 7.57 79.16 56.56
N ALA A 825 7.39 78.06 55.83
CA ALA A 825 8.46 77.10 55.59
C ALA A 825 9.51 77.60 54.59
N MET A 826 9.23 78.64 53.79
CA MET A 826 10.15 79.15 52.78
C MET A 826 11.46 79.66 53.41
N SER A 827 12.56 79.59 52.66
CA SER A 827 13.75 80.39 52.95
C SER A 827 13.46 81.88 52.72
N THR A 828 14.24 82.75 53.35
CA THR A 828 14.11 84.20 53.18
C THR A 828 14.19 84.60 51.71
N ALA A 829 15.09 84.01 50.93
CA ALA A 829 15.21 84.26 49.48
C ALA A 829 13.97 83.80 48.67
N GLN A 830 13.35 82.68 49.03
CA GLN A 830 12.11 82.20 48.41
C GLN A 830 10.92 83.09 48.74
N ALA A 831 10.77 83.48 50.01
CA ALA A 831 9.74 84.39 50.46
C ALA A 831 9.85 85.76 49.79
N SER A 832 11.07 86.31 49.70
CA SER A 832 11.33 87.53 48.94
C SER A 832 10.94 87.36 47.46
N ALA A 833 11.30 86.24 46.83
CA ALA A 833 10.89 85.99 45.45
C ALA A 833 9.36 85.93 45.26
N LEU A 834 8.60 85.41 46.24
CA LEU A 834 7.14 85.37 46.24
C LEU A 834 6.53 86.77 46.40
N PHE A 835 6.98 87.51 47.42
CA PHE A 835 6.41 88.79 47.79
C PHE A 835 6.77 89.89 46.78
N ASN A 836 8.02 89.90 46.30
CA ASN A 836 8.47 90.81 45.24
C ASN A 836 7.69 90.62 43.94
N ALA A 837 7.29 89.39 43.63
CA ALA A 837 6.49 89.10 42.44
C ALA A 837 5.02 89.60 42.56
N SER A 838 4.51 89.76 43.78
CA SER A 838 3.08 89.95 44.05
C SER A 838 2.71 91.36 44.48
N HIS A 839 3.55 92.03 45.27
CA HIS A 839 3.17 93.27 45.97
C HIS A 839 4.12 94.44 45.72
N GLY A 840 5.29 94.24 45.11
CA GLY A 840 6.27 95.31 44.90
C GLY A 840 7.30 95.36 46.02
N ILE A 841 7.62 96.56 46.52
CA ILE A 841 8.87 96.83 47.25
C ILE A 841 8.62 96.94 48.74
N SER A 842 9.52 96.35 49.53
CA SER A 842 9.42 96.35 50.99
C SER A 842 10.39 97.33 51.63
N PRO A 843 10.04 97.86 52.82
CA PRO A 843 11.04 98.31 53.79
C PRO A 843 10.92 97.62 55.16
N ILE A 844 11.98 97.68 55.97
CA ILE A 844 12.00 97.26 57.39
C ILE A 844 11.21 98.26 58.23
N VAL A 845 10.31 97.72 59.04
CA VAL A 845 9.47 98.38 60.02
C VAL A 845 9.82 97.83 61.41
N LEU A 846 9.85 98.71 62.40
CA LEU A 846 10.10 98.41 63.80
C LEU A 846 8.82 98.67 64.59
N ASP A 847 8.36 97.65 65.32
CA ASP A 847 7.25 97.77 66.28
C ASP A 847 7.73 98.48 67.53
N LEU A 848 7.43 99.78 67.62
CA LEU A 848 7.92 100.62 68.72
C LEU A 848 7.03 100.56 69.97
N LYS A 849 5.82 99.99 69.89
CA LYS A 849 4.86 99.94 71.01
C LYS A 849 4.70 98.55 71.61
N GLY A 850 5.13 97.51 70.90
CA GLY A 850 4.97 96.11 71.30
C GLY A 850 3.56 95.55 71.08
N ASP A 851 2.74 96.17 70.22
CA ASP A 851 1.40 95.67 69.86
C ASP A 851 1.36 94.89 68.54
N GLY A 852 2.54 94.65 67.94
CA GLY A 852 2.71 94.02 66.65
C GLY A 852 2.65 95.03 65.51
N ILE A 853 3.25 94.67 64.37
CA ILE A 853 3.34 95.55 63.20
C ILE A 853 1.94 95.82 62.62
N THR A 854 1.54 97.09 62.58
CA THR A 854 0.26 97.53 62.00
C THR A 854 0.48 98.41 60.77
N THR A 855 -0.37 98.25 59.76
CA THR A 855 -0.20 98.94 58.46
C THR A 855 -1.50 99.53 57.94
N LEU A 856 -1.42 100.52 57.04
CA LEU A 856 -2.53 101.10 56.30
C LEU A 856 -2.67 100.45 54.92
N ALA A 857 -3.90 100.18 54.48
CA ALA A 857 -4.17 99.71 53.13
C ALA A 857 -3.74 100.75 52.08
N ALA A 858 -3.35 100.31 50.88
CA ALA A 858 -2.84 101.19 49.81
C ALA A 858 -3.72 102.40 49.48
N GLY A 859 -5.05 102.24 49.52
CA GLY A 859 -5.99 103.34 49.29
C GLY A 859 -5.96 104.44 50.35
N ASN A 860 -5.42 104.15 51.54
CA ASN A 860 -5.28 105.05 52.68
C ASN A 860 -3.81 105.28 53.08
N GLY A 861 -2.86 104.73 52.34
CA GLY A 861 -1.43 104.95 52.58
C GLY A 861 -0.94 106.21 51.87
N VAL A 862 0.34 106.23 51.52
CA VAL A 862 1.01 107.43 51.01
C VAL A 862 1.46 107.26 49.56
N SER A 863 1.79 108.39 48.92
CA SER A 863 2.47 108.42 47.63
C SER A 863 3.98 108.55 47.84
N PHE A 864 4.71 107.44 47.75
CA PHE A 864 6.15 107.38 47.98
C PHE A 864 6.85 106.57 46.88
N ASP A 865 8.08 106.96 46.51
CA ASP A 865 8.88 106.24 45.51
C ASP A 865 9.64 105.12 46.20
N LEU A 866 9.00 103.96 46.37
CA LEU A 866 9.58 102.83 47.09
C LEU A 866 10.71 102.13 46.30
N ASN A 867 10.81 102.32 44.98
CA ASN A 867 11.83 101.72 44.08
C ASN A 867 13.08 102.56 43.92
N ALA A 868 12.98 103.85 44.22
CA ALA A 868 13.93 104.86 43.78
C ALA A 868 14.11 104.82 42.25
N ASP A 869 12.99 104.79 41.51
CA ASP A 869 13.00 104.90 40.04
C ASP A 869 12.61 106.30 39.52
N GLY A 870 12.27 107.21 40.45
CA GLY A 870 11.84 108.57 40.18
C GLY A 870 10.31 108.75 40.14
N SER A 871 9.52 107.67 40.28
CA SER A 871 8.06 107.71 40.26
C SER A 871 7.47 107.35 41.61
N LYS A 872 6.60 108.22 42.15
CA LYS A 872 5.87 107.94 43.40
C LYS A 872 4.69 107.02 43.14
N GLU A 873 4.55 105.97 43.95
CA GLU A 873 3.48 105.00 43.88
C GLU A 873 2.54 105.18 45.08
N GLN A 874 1.23 105.01 44.86
CA GLN A 874 0.26 104.99 45.97
C GLN A 874 0.33 103.63 46.66
N ALA A 875 1.08 103.57 47.75
CA ALA A 875 1.39 102.35 48.48
C ALA A 875 0.64 102.30 49.82
N GLY A 876 0.50 101.08 50.36
CA GLY A 876 0.21 100.91 51.79
C GLY A 876 1.33 101.52 52.61
N TRP A 877 1.08 101.79 53.88
CA TRP A 877 2.07 102.47 54.72
C TRP A 877 2.10 101.92 56.14
N ILE A 878 3.10 102.28 56.93
CA ILE A 878 3.12 101.97 58.35
C ILE A 878 1.97 102.69 59.08
N ALA A 879 1.48 102.11 60.17
CA ALA A 879 0.40 102.68 60.97
C ALA A 879 0.74 102.64 62.47
N GLY A 880 -0.12 103.26 63.27
CA GLY A 880 -0.14 103.02 64.70
C GLY A 880 1.01 103.63 65.50
N GLY A 881 2.00 104.25 64.86
CA GLY A 881 3.21 104.78 65.52
C GLY A 881 4.42 103.85 65.44
N ASP A 882 4.36 102.81 64.60
CA ASP A 882 5.52 102.01 64.22
C ASP A 882 6.44 102.83 63.28
N GLY A 883 7.73 102.47 63.22
CA GLY A 883 8.73 103.26 62.50
C GLY A 883 9.41 102.50 61.36
N LEU A 884 9.70 103.19 60.26
CA LEU A 884 10.51 102.68 59.14
C LEU A 884 11.99 102.80 59.48
N LEU A 885 12.78 101.74 59.27
CA LEU A 885 14.23 101.82 59.41
C LEU A 885 14.83 102.48 58.16
N VAL A 886 15.64 103.52 58.38
CA VAL A 886 16.16 104.38 57.31
C VAL A 886 17.64 104.70 57.51
N LEU A 887 18.31 104.99 56.41
CA LEU A 887 19.66 105.53 56.35
C LEU A 887 19.70 106.57 55.25
N ASP A 888 19.95 107.82 55.62
CA ASP A 888 20.27 108.88 54.67
C ASP A 888 21.59 108.54 53.96
N ARG A 889 21.48 108.06 52.72
CA ARG A 889 22.64 107.57 51.95
C ARG A 889 23.27 108.68 51.14
N ASN A 890 22.52 109.71 50.79
CA ASN A 890 22.99 110.82 49.96
C ASN A 890 23.51 112.01 50.82
N GLY A 891 23.21 112.01 52.12
CA GLY A 891 23.62 113.00 53.10
C GLY A 891 22.83 114.31 53.06
N ASP A 892 21.62 114.32 52.50
CA ASP A 892 20.78 115.52 52.35
C ASP A 892 19.87 115.80 53.56
N GLY A 893 19.81 114.87 54.52
CA GLY A 893 19.04 114.97 55.76
C GLY A 893 17.54 114.68 55.62
N SER A 894 17.06 114.18 54.47
CA SER A 894 15.65 113.86 54.24
C SER A 894 15.50 112.49 53.57
N ILE A 895 14.68 111.61 54.14
CA ILE A 895 14.38 110.32 53.51
C ILE A 895 13.32 110.53 52.43
N ASN A 896 13.75 110.52 51.16
CA ASN A 896 12.91 110.99 50.06
C ASN A 896 12.52 109.91 49.03
N ASP A 897 13.22 108.77 49.04
CA ASP A 897 12.88 107.60 48.23
C ASP A 897 13.29 106.28 48.91
N GLY A 898 12.96 105.16 48.28
CA GLY A 898 13.19 103.82 48.79
C GLY A 898 14.65 103.37 48.79
N SER A 899 15.58 104.12 48.19
CA SER A 899 17.01 103.81 48.27
C SER A 899 17.58 104.08 49.68
N GLU A 900 16.89 104.93 50.44
CA GLU A 900 17.23 105.34 51.80
C GLU A 900 16.43 104.59 52.88
N LEU A 901 15.44 103.79 52.46
CA LEU A 901 14.81 102.78 53.30
C LEU A 901 15.63 101.48 53.24
N PHE A 902 15.55 100.65 54.28
CA PHE A 902 16.11 99.29 54.25
C PHE A 902 15.10 98.32 53.67
N GLY A 903 15.28 97.95 52.42
CA GLY A 903 14.21 97.35 51.65
C GLY A 903 14.64 96.89 50.27
N THR A 904 13.71 96.43 49.42
CA THR A 904 14.08 96.10 48.03
C THR A 904 14.41 97.32 47.17
N GLY A 905 14.08 98.52 47.64
CA GLY A 905 14.50 99.79 47.04
C GLY A 905 15.97 100.11 47.29
N THR A 906 16.60 99.48 48.28
CA THR A 906 18.02 99.73 48.61
C THR A 906 18.94 99.22 47.52
N THR A 907 19.90 100.03 47.10
CA THR A 907 21.00 99.60 46.24
C THR A 907 22.16 99.10 47.10
N LEU A 908 22.54 97.85 46.92
CA LEU A 908 23.68 97.20 47.58
C LEU A 908 25.01 97.76 47.04
N ALA A 909 26.10 97.54 47.77
CA ALA A 909 27.45 97.95 47.38
C ALA A 909 27.91 97.36 46.03
N ASN A 910 27.32 96.24 45.61
CA ASN A 910 27.58 95.62 44.31
C ASN A 910 26.80 96.26 43.14
N GLY A 911 25.99 97.29 43.40
CA GLY A 911 25.19 98.01 42.41
C GLY A 911 23.84 97.36 42.06
N SER A 912 23.52 96.20 42.63
CA SER A 912 22.20 95.56 42.49
C SER A 912 21.24 96.05 43.57
N LYS A 913 19.93 95.98 43.32
CA LYS A 913 18.92 96.20 44.35
C LYS A 913 18.89 95.02 45.32
N ALA A 914 18.66 95.28 46.60
CA ALA A 914 18.47 94.24 47.59
C ALA A 914 17.18 93.44 47.32
N SER A 915 17.19 92.17 47.66
CA SER A 915 16.05 91.27 47.51
C SER A 915 15.04 91.44 48.63
N ASN A 916 15.48 91.94 49.79
CA ASN A 916 14.71 92.26 50.98
C ASN A 916 15.49 93.23 51.88
N GLY A 917 14.82 93.83 52.85
CA GLY A 917 15.41 94.80 53.74
C GLY A 917 16.45 94.23 54.71
N TYR A 918 16.37 92.95 55.08
CA TYR A 918 17.39 92.33 55.93
C TYR A 918 18.69 92.03 55.16
N GLU A 919 18.62 91.77 53.85
CA GLU A 919 19.80 91.72 52.97
C GLU A 919 20.45 93.11 52.86
N ALA A 920 19.64 94.15 52.69
CA ALA A 920 20.12 95.54 52.69
C ALA A 920 20.79 95.93 54.01
N LEU A 921 20.24 95.45 55.14
CA LEU A 921 20.76 95.75 56.47
C LEU A 921 22.03 94.95 56.77
N ALA A 922 22.15 93.72 56.25
CA ALA A 922 23.32 92.87 56.44
C ALA A 922 24.62 93.45 55.87
N GLU A 923 24.57 94.36 54.87
CA GLU A 923 25.77 95.07 54.41
C GLU A 923 26.43 95.94 55.49
N LEU A 924 25.67 96.26 56.53
CA LEU A 924 26.13 97.08 57.63
C LEU A 924 26.74 96.27 58.77
N ASP A 925 26.59 94.94 58.76
CA ASP A 925 27.24 94.04 59.72
C ASP A 925 28.70 93.84 59.29
N THR A 926 29.57 94.70 59.82
CA THR A 926 30.98 94.73 59.45
C THR A 926 31.80 93.62 60.12
N ASN A 927 31.25 93.03 61.19
CA ASN A 927 31.95 92.05 62.01
C ASN A 927 31.45 90.61 61.78
N GLY A 928 30.28 90.45 61.16
CA GLY A 928 29.68 89.18 60.75
C GLY A 928 29.04 88.38 61.88
N ASP A 929 28.66 89.02 63.00
CA ASP A 929 28.04 88.34 64.14
C ASP A 929 26.50 88.19 64.01
N GLY A 930 25.92 88.69 62.91
CA GLY A 930 24.51 88.51 62.56
C GLY A 930 23.58 89.51 63.24
N VAL A 931 24.13 90.59 63.80
CA VAL A 931 23.36 91.69 64.41
C VAL A 931 23.97 93.02 63.99
N ILE A 932 23.16 94.08 63.93
CA ILE A 932 23.69 95.44 63.82
C ILE A 932 23.63 96.06 65.20
N ASP A 933 24.80 96.32 65.78
CA ASP A 933 24.93 96.97 67.09
C ASP A 933 26.03 98.04 67.07
N ALA A 934 26.34 98.62 68.22
CA ALA A 934 27.37 99.66 68.32
C ALA A 934 28.78 99.24 67.86
N LYS A 935 29.04 97.95 67.62
CA LYS A 935 30.30 97.45 67.05
C LYS A 935 30.35 97.67 65.53
N ASP A 936 29.23 97.94 64.89
CA ASP A 936 29.16 98.22 63.46
C ASP A 936 29.23 99.71 63.18
N GLY A 937 30.15 100.09 62.28
CA GLY A 937 30.44 101.50 62.01
C GLY A 937 29.27 102.29 61.43
N ALA A 938 28.23 101.61 60.93
CA ALA A 938 27.03 102.23 60.39
C ALA A 938 25.88 102.34 61.41
N PHE A 939 25.94 101.67 62.57
CA PHE A 939 24.84 101.65 63.54
C PHE A 939 24.46 103.05 64.05
N SER A 940 25.46 103.91 64.28
CA SER A 940 25.22 105.30 64.72
C SER A 940 24.61 106.19 63.63
N LYS A 941 24.54 105.72 62.38
CA LYS A 941 23.99 106.45 61.24
C LYS A 941 22.57 106.00 60.89
N LEU A 942 22.14 104.86 61.44
CA LEU A 942 20.78 104.40 61.28
C LEU A 942 19.83 105.35 62.01
N GLN A 943 18.68 105.56 61.40
CA GLN A 943 17.57 106.30 61.98
C GLN A 943 16.28 105.51 61.80
N VAL A 944 15.26 105.88 62.55
CA VAL A 944 13.91 105.35 62.43
C VAL A 944 12.99 106.51 62.09
N TRP A 945 12.31 106.41 60.96
CA TRP A 945 11.31 107.37 60.52
C TRP A 945 9.95 106.97 61.07
N VAL A 946 9.46 107.72 62.05
CA VAL A 946 8.12 107.55 62.63
C VAL A 946 7.20 108.58 61.99
N ASP A 947 6.60 108.19 60.86
CA ASP A 947 5.63 109.02 60.15
C ASP A 947 4.27 109.00 60.88
N GLY A 948 4.16 109.85 61.91
CA GLY A 948 2.99 109.88 62.79
C GLY A 948 1.74 110.48 62.14
N ASN A 949 1.90 111.28 61.08
CA ASN A 949 0.78 111.87 60.34
C ASN A 949 0.42 111.08 59.07
N ALA A 950 1.27 110.12 58.68
CA ALA A 950 1.14 109.27 57.52
C ALA A 950 1.01 110.06 56.20
N ASP A 951 1.83 111.10 56.01
CA ASP A 951 1.86 111.90 54.77
C ASP A 951 2.97 111.50 53.79
N GLY A 952 3.90 110.63 54.20
CA GLY A 952 4.99 110.12 53.38
C GLY A 952 6.11 111.14 53.12
N ILE A 953 6.20 112.21 53.92
CA ILE A 953 7.24 113.23 53.82
C ILE A 953 8.10 113.21 55.08
N SER A 954 9.37 112.81 54.96
CA SER A 954 10.28 112.76 56.10
C SER A 954 10.67 114.17 56.58
N THR A 955 10.27 114.54 57.80
CA THR A 955 10.77 115.76 58.47
C THR A 955 11.75 115.44 59.61
N ALA A 956 12.59 116.41 59.99
CA ALA A 956 13.61 116.22 61.02
C ALA A 956 13.03 115.82 62.40
N ASP A 957 11.80 116.22 62.70
CA ASP A 957 11.12 115.87 63.96
C ASP A 957 10.65 114.41 63.99
N GLU A 958 10.49 113.79 62.82
CA GLU A 958 9.99 112.42 62.64
C GLU A 958 11.12 111.39 62.49
N LEU A 959 12.35 111.85 62.20
CA LEU A 959 13.55 111.02 62.18
C LEU A 959 14.15 110.90 63.58
N LYS A 960 14.11 109.69 64.14
CA LYS A 960 14.69 109.39 65.46
C LYS A 960 15.98 108.61 65.30
N SER A 961 17.01 108.92 66.10
CA SER A 961 18.18 108.04 66.15
C SER A 961 17.83 106.74 66.90
N LEU A 962 18.54 105.64 66.60
CA LEU A 962 18.33 104.37 67.33
C LEU A 962 18.55 104.55 68.84
N THR A 963 19.51 105.39 69.23
CA THR A 963 19.81 105.69 70.64
C THR A 963 18.65 106.42 71.33
N ASP A 964 17.97 107.34 70.64
CA ASP A 964 16.81 108.05 71.20
C ASP A 964 15.61 107.12 71.44
N LEU A 965 15.48 106.09 70.61
CA LEU A 965 14.49 105.03 70.77
C LEU A 965 14.96 103.91 71.71
N GLY A 966 16.16 104.04 72.27
CA GLY A 966 16.74 103.05 73.17
C GLY A 966 17.11 101.73 72.48
N ILE A 967 17.12 101.68 71.14
CA ILE A 967 17.46 100.48 70.36
C ILE A 967 18.97 100.26 70.42
N THR A 968 19.37 99.07 70.83
CA THR A 968 20.78 98.71 71.02
C THR A 968 21.26 97.67 70.02
N LYS A 969 20.34 96.93 69.41
CA LYS A 969 20.65 95.79 68.55
C LYS A 969 19.52 95.52 67.59
N LEU A 970 19.85 95.36 66.31
CA LEU A 970 18.94 94.88 65.28
C LEU A 970 19.38 93.47 64.87
N SER A 971 18.52 92.46 65.01
CA SER A 971 18.85 91.09 64.61
C SER A 971 18.70 90.90 63.11
N LEU A 972 19.71 90.31 62.45
CA LEU A 972 19.62 89.89 61.04
C LEU A 972 19.00 88.50 60.86
N ASN A 973 18.67 87.81 61.97
CA ASN A 973 18.04 86.49 61.95
C ASN A 973 16.55 86.56 61.58
N ALA A 974 16.29 86.88 60.32
CA ALA A 974 14.95 87.01 59.78
C ALA A 974 14.29 85.64 59.53
N LYS A 975 13.03 85.51 59.92
CA LYS A 975 12.15 84.36 59.69
C LYS A 975 11.00 84.76 58.78
N VAL A 976 10.52 83.84 57.97
CA VAL A 976 9.35 84.10 57.12
C VAL A 976 8.08 84.09 57.97
N ASP A 977 7.24 85.11 57.81
CA ASP A 977 5.90 85.18 58.41
C ASP A 977 4.83 85.03 57.32
N GLY A 978 4.74 86.01 56.42
CA GLY A 978 3.80 86.01 55.31
C GLY A 978 2.36 86.33 55.71
N SER A 979 2.14 86.86 56.91
CA SER A 979 0.82 87.33 57.34
C SER A 979 0.43 88.60 56.56
N SER A 980 -0.87 88.80 56.31
CA SER A 980 -1.37 90.01 55.66
C SER A 980 -2.08 90.91 56.65
N ASN A 981 -1.72 92.19 56.65
CA ASN A 981 -2.38 93.23 57.42
C ASN A 981 -2.84 94.32 56.45
N ASN A 982 -4.14 94.55 56.36
CA ASN A 982 -4.75 95.57 55.49
C ASN A 982 -4.33 95.52 54.00
N GLY A 983 -4.01 94.33 53.49
CA GLY A 983 -3.54 94.13 52.11
C GLY A 983 -2.03 94.23 51.93
N ASN A 984 -1.28 94.66 52.94
CA ASN A 984 0.18 94.59 52.97
C ASN A 984 0.62 93.22 53.49
N THR A 985 1.80 92.76 53.07
CA THR A 985 2.36 91.48 53.51
C THR A 985 3.49 91.71 54.49
N ILE A 986 3.33 91.26 55.72
CA ILE A 986 4.40 91.17 56.72
C ILE A 986 5.23 89.95 56.33
N GLY A 987 6.29 90.18 55.54
CA GLY A 987 6.94 89.09 54.83
C GLY A 987 8.01 88.39 55.66
N LEU A 988 8.99 89.15 56.15
CA LEU A 988 10.08 88.64 56.99
C LEU A 988 10.04 89.31 58.35
N THR A 989 10.13 88.55 59.43
CA THR A 989 10.16 89.08 60.80
C THR A 989 11.48 88.74 61.47
N SER A 990 12.05 89.70 62.19
CA SER A 990 13.18 89.53 63.08
C SER A 990 12.85 90.26 64.38
N THR A 991 13.86 90.60 65.16
CA THR A 991 13.70 91.32 66.41
C THR A 991 14.71 92.46 66.52
N PHE A 992 14.38 93.43 67.35
CA PHE A 992 15.35 94.38 67.87
C PHE A 992 15.30 94.38 69.39
N GLU A 993 16.43 94.69 70.02
CA GLU A 993 16.54 94.79 71.48
C GLU A 993 16.75 96.25 71.90
N THR A 994 16.03 96.66 72.94
CA THR A 994 16.21 97.95 73.59
C THR A 994 17.15 97.85 74.79
N ALA A 995 17.60 98.98 75.32
CA ALA A 995 18.59 99.05 76.39
C ALA A 995 18.16 98.39 77.71
N ASP A 996 16.86 98.12 77.88
CA ASP A 996 16.29 97.36 79.00
C ASP A 996 16.34 95.83 78.80
N GLY A 997 16.82 95.37 77.65
CA GLY A 997 16.88 93.97 77.25
C GLY A 997 15.56 93.41 76.74
N ALA A 998 14.53 94.23 76.57
CA ALA A 998 13.28 93.81 75.94
C ALA A 998 13.49 93.57 74.44
N SER A 999 12.90 92.49 73.93
CA SER A 999 12.93 92.15 72.52
C SER A 999 11.60 92.52 71.88
N HIS A 1000 11.66 93.30 70.82
CA HIS A 1000 10.52 93.82 70.07
C HIS A 1000 10.52 93.29 68.63
N ALA A 1001 9.37 93.33 67.97
CA ALA A 1001 9.23 92.82 66.62
C ALA A 1001 9.83 93.81 65.60
N ALA A 1002 10.62 93.28 64.68
CA ALA A 1002 11.00 93.99 63.46
C ALA A 1002 10.46 93.20 62.27
N ALA A 1003 10.00 93.86 61.22
CA ALA A 1003 9.51 93.17 60.04
C ALA A 1003 9.87 93.89 58.76
N ASP A 1004 10.29 93.15 57.75
CA ASP A 1004 10.31 93.61 56.38
C ASP A 1004 8.91 93.45 55.78
N VAL A 1005 8.28 94.59 55.46
CA VAL A 1005 6.87 94.67 55.10
C VAL A 1005 6.73 95.03 53.63
N TRP A 1006 6.16 94.14 52.84
CA TRP A 1006 5.80 94.40 51.45
C TRP A 1006 4.48 95.16 51.39
N PHE A 1007 4.56 96.47 51.13
CA PHE A 1007 3.37 97.29 50.97
C PHE A 1007 2.65 96.97 49.67
N ALA A 1008 1.33 96.85 49.72
CA ALA A 1008 0.55 96.75 48.50
C ALA A 1008 0.54 98.11 47.79
N VAL A 1009 0.72 98.10 46.48
CA VAL A 1009 0.62 99.30 45.64
C VAL A 1009 -0.65 99.28 44.80
N ASN A 1010 -1.35 100.41 44.72
CA ASN A 1010 -2.63 100.50 44.02
C ASN A 1010 -2.40 100.71 42.51
N ASN A 1011 -2.08 99.65 41.78
CA ASN A 1011 -1.95 99.73 40.33
C ASN A 1011 -3.34 99.86 39.67
N SER A 1012 -3.61 100.99 39.02
CA SER A 1012 -4.93 101.24 38.39
C SER A 1012 -5.25 100.26 37.25
N ALA A 1013 -4.24 99.60 36.66
CA ALA A 1013 -4.42 98.54 35.66
C ALA A 1013 -4.88 97.19 36.25
N SER A 1014 -4.56 96.91 37.52
CA SER A 1014 -4.98 95.68 38.22
C SER A 1014 -6.44 95.72 38.66
N SER A 1015 -7.06 96.88 38.87
CA SER A 1015 -8.45 96.98 39.32
C SER A 1015 -9.45 96.43 38.28
N LEU A 1016 -9.27 96.74 36.99
CA LEU A 1016 -10.14 96.22 35.94
C LEU A 1016 -9.88 94.75 35.63
N THR A 1017 -8.62 94.33 35.59
CA THR A 1017 -8.25 92.93 35.32
C THR A 1017 -8.57 92.01 36.48
N SER A 1018 -8.43 92.46 37.73
CA SER A 1018 -8.87 91.73 38.93
C SER A 1018 -10.40 91.70 39.03
N SER A 1019 -11.10 92.78 38.68
CA SER A 1019 -12.57 92.78 38.65
C SER A 1019 -13.12 91.89 37.54
N VAL A 1020 -12.48 91.85 36.36
CA VAL A 1020 -12.86 90.97 35.24
C VAL A 1020 -12.42 89.52 35.49
N SER A 1021 -11.30 89.28 36.18
CA SER A 1021 -10.84 87.95 36.60
C SER A 1021 -11.66 87.41 37.78
N ASN A 1022 -12.11 88.26 38.69
CA ASN A 1022 -13.02 87.89 39.77
C ASN A 1022 -14.44 87.71 39.24
N LEU A 1023 -14.85 88.48 38.22
CA LEU A 1023 -16.12 88.25 37.51
C LEU A 1023 -16.06 86.98 36.66
N SER A 1024 -14.94 86.65 36.00
CA SER A 1024 -14.78 85.40 35.24
C SER A 1024 -14.60 84.18 36.15
N GLY A 1025 -13.92 84.34 37.29
CA GLY A 1025 -13.83 83.36 38.37
C GLY A 1025 -15.18 83.13 39.03
N ALA A 1026 -15.96 84.19 39.28
CA ALA A 1026 -17.33 84.12 39.79
C ALA A 1026 -18.32 83.52 38.77
N LEU A 1027 -18.14 83.77 37.46
CA LEU A 1027 -18.97 83.20 36.40
C LEU A 1027 -18.62 81.71 36.15
N ALA A 1028 -17.34 81.34 36.28
CA ALA A 1028 -16.88 79.95 36.27
C ALA A 1028 -17.33 79.19 37.53
N SER A 1029 -17.34 79.83 38.71
CA SER A 1029 -17.89 79.26 39.93
C SER A 1029 -19.42 79.25 39.95
N PHE A 1030 -20.11 80.15 39.24
CA PHE A 1030 -21.56 80.10 39.04
C PHE A 1030 -21.96 78.96 38.09
N ASN A 1031 -21.11 78.67 37.08
CA ASN A 1031 -21.28 77.49 36.23
C ASN A 1031 -20.92 76.18 36.95
N ALA A 1032 -20.06 76.23 37.98
CA ALA A 1032 -19.77 75.11 38.88
C ALA A 1032 -20.80 74.97 40.03
N ALA A 1033 -21.51 76.05 40.39
CA ALA A 1033 -22.53 76.07 41.44
C ALA A 1033 -23.94 75.72 40.93
N SER A 1034 -24.14 75.52 39.62
CA SER A 1034 -25.36 74.91 39.06
C SER A 1034 -25.29 73.39 38.90
N SER A 1035 -24.18 72.76 39.30
CA SER A 1035 -24.05 71.30 39.34
C SER A 1035 -23.99 70.77 40.76
N THR A 1036 -25.16 70.51 41.35
CA THR A 1036 -25.31 69.38 42.28
C THR A 1036 -24.89 68.09 41.55
N PRO A 1037 -24.15 67.16 42.18
CA PRO A 1037 -24.88 66.08 42.82
C PRO A 1037 -24.17 65.46 44.04
N THR A 1038 -24.93 65.25 45.11
CA THR A 1038 -24.84 63.95 45.81
C THR A 1038 -26.20 63.62 46.39
N ALA A 1039 -27.10 63.19 45.50
CA ALA A 1039 -28.23 62.35 45.84
C ALA A 1039 -28.03 61.02 45.12
N THR A 1040 -28.03 59.97 45.92
CA THR A 1040 -28.15 58.59 45.51
C THR A 1040 -29.37 58.37 44.62
N LYS A 1041 -29.12 57.61 43.55
CA LYS A 1041 -29.98 56.60 42.92
C LYS A 1041 -31.08 57.09 41.98
N LEU A 1042 -31.08 56.56 40.75
CA LEU A 1042 -32.22 56.10 39.92
C LEU A 1042 -31.62 55.69 38.55
N GLU A 1043 -31.64 54.41 38.18
CA GLU A 1043 -32.69 53.80 37.35
C GLU A 1043 -32.99 54.58 36.06
N MET A 1044 -33.01 53.83 34.94
CA MET A 1044 -33.33 54.27 33.58
C MET A 1044 -34.50 55.26 33.50
N PRO A 1045 -34.45 56.26 32.61
CA PRO A 1045 -35.67 56.89 32.12
C PRO A 1045 -36.40 55.92 31.19
N THR A 1046 -37.56 55.46 31.63
CA THR A 1046 -38.63 54.99 30.76
C THR A 1046 -39.19 56.14 29.92
N ALA A 1047 -39.34 55.86 28.61
CA ALA A 1047 -40.14 56.56 27.59
C ALA A 1047 -39.63 57.94 27.13
N ASN A 1048 -39.59 58.32 25.85
CA ASN A 1048 -39.96 57.68 24.59
C ASN A 1048 -39.27 58.50 23.48
N ASN A 1049 -38.38 57.92 22.66
CA ASN A 1049 -38.13 58.46 21.33
C ASN A 1049 -38.00 57.30 20.34
N THR A 1050 -39.06 57.14 19.55
CA THR A 1050 -39.50 55.98 18.79
C THR A 1050 -38.70 55.70 17.51
N ALA A 1051 -37.45 56.12 17.43
CA ALA A 1051 -36.60 55.91 16.24
C ALA A 1051 -35.53 54.83 16.41
N VAL A 1052 -35.13 54.50 17.64
CA VAL A 1052 -34.04 53.51 17.90
C VAL A 1052 -34.59 52.13 18.31
N ALA A 1053 -35.81 52.07 18.83
CA ALA A 1053 -36.50 50.81 19.16
C ALA A 1053 -37.02 50.06 17.92
N ALA A 1054 -37.28 50.74 16.80
CA ALA A 1054 -37.67 50.10 15.55
C ALA A 1054 -36.51 49.34 14.88
N LEU A 1055 -35.27 49.79 15.09
CA LEU A 1055 -34.08 49.14 14.52
C LEU A 1055 -33.58 47.97 15.38
N ALA A 1056 -33.72 48.06 16.71
CA ALA A 1056 -33.41 46.95 17.62
C ALA A 1056 -34.45 45.81 17.55
N SER A 1057 -35.73 46.11 17.30
CA SER A 1057 -36.76 45.08 17.11
C SER A 1057 -36.65 44.34 15.76
N ALA A 1058 -35.99 44.93 14.75
CA ALA A 1058 -35.72 44.29 13.47
C ALA A 1058 -34.50 43.36 13.49
N ILE A 1059 -33.60 43.53 14.47
CA ILE A 1059 -32.38 42.71 14.61
C ILE A 1059 -32.58 41.60 15.66
N GLY A 1060 -33.35 41.84 16.73
CA GLY A 1060 -33.69 40.81 17.72
C GLY A 1060 -34.66 39.73 17.22
N SER A 1061 -35.40 39.99 16.13
CA SER A 1061 -36.24 38.98 15.47
C SER A 1061 -35.46 38.05 14.53
N TYR A 1062 -34.15 38.28 14.33
CA TYR A 1062 -33.25 37.39 13.60
C TYR A 1062 -32.57 36.36 14.51
N ASP A 1063 -32.44 36.65 15.81
CA ASP A 1063 -31.76 35.77 16.78
C ASP A 1063 -32.69 34.67 17.32
N ASN A 1064 -33.97 34.99 17.58
CA ASN A 1064 -34.96 34.01 18.06
C ASN A 1064 -35.49 33.04 16.98
N LYS A 1065 -35.07 33.17 15.72
CA LYS A 1065 -35.32 32.17 14.66
C LYS A 1065 -34.13 31.26 14.39
N LEU A 1066 -32.97 31.51 15.01
CA LEU A 1066 -31.76 30.70 14.81
C LEU A 1066 -31.52 29.69 15.96
N THR A 1067 -32.13 29.90 17.12
CA THR A 1067 -32.01 29.01 18.30
C THR A 1067 -33.13 27.97 18.43
N ALA A 1068 -34.10 27.93 17.51
CA ALA A 1068 -35.10 26.85 17.41
C ALA A 1068 -34.77 25.82 16.31
N ALA A 1069 -33.54 25.81 15.79
CA ALA A 1069 -33.13 24.92 14.68
C ALA A 1069 -31.78 24.20 14.92
N SER A 1070 -31.43 23.89 16.18
CA SER A 1070 -30.22 23.15 16.53
C SER A 1070 -30.50 21.85 17.32
N GLY A 1071 -31.57 21.15 16.93
CA GLY A 1071 -31.99 19.89 17.57
C GLY A 1071 -32.42 18.78 16.60
N GLN A 1072 -31.81 18.65 15.42
CA GLN A 1072 -31.95 17.47 14.55
C GLN A 1072 -30.68 17.32 13.70
N VAL A 1073 -29.79 16.44 14.13
CA VAL A 1073 -28.67 15.95 13.30
C VAL A 1073 -29.24 14.90 12.36
N ALA A 1074 -29.27 15.20 11.06
CA ALA A 1074 -29.35 14.20 10.00
C ALA A 1074 -28.01 14.24 9.25
N SER A 1075 -27.39 13.06 9.10
CA SER A 1075 -26.06 12.86 8.54
C SER A 1075 -25.99 13.15 7.04
N ASP A 1076 -24.77 13.52 6.61
CA ASP A 1076 -24.36 13.93 5.26
C ASP A 1076 -24.72 12.95 4.12
N GLU A 1077 -25.09 11.71 4.45
CA GLU A 1077 -25.48 10.68 3.50
C GLU A 1077 -26.86 10.94 2.86
N THR A 1078 -27.73 11.70 3.54
CA THR A 1078 -29.05 12.09 3.01
C THR A 1078 -28.98 13.28 2.04
N GLN A 1079 -27.93 14.11 2.13
CA GLN A 1079 -27.77 15.28 1.24
C GLN A 1079 -27.10 14.92 -0.10
N ARG A 1080 -26.20 13.94 -0.13
CA ARG A 1080 -25.62 13.45 -1.40
C ARG A 1080 -26.63 12.69 -2.26
N LEU A 1081 -27.61 12.01 -1.67
CA LEU A 1081 -28.63 11.27 -2.41
C LEU A 1081 -29.70 12.19 -3.03
N LYS A 1082 -29.93 13.39 -2.48
CA LYS A 1082 -30.87 14.38 -3.04
C LYS A 1082 -30.28 15.23 -4.17
N ALA A 1083 -28.96 15.43 -4.18
CA ALA A 1083 -28.28 16.15 -5.27
C ALA A 1083 -28.21 15.34 -6.58
N LEU A 1084 -28.36 14.01 -6.53
CA LEU A 1084 -28.39 13.15 -7.72
C LEU A 1084 -29.78 13.01 -8.37
N LEU A 1085 -30.86 13.49 -7.73
CA LEU A 1085 -32.24 13.24 -8.19
C LEU A 1085 -32.97 14.46 -8.76
N THR A 1086 -32.39 15.66 -8.73
CA THR A 1086 -33.06 16.88 -9.23
C THR A 1086 -32.11 17.76 -10.03
N GLY A 1087 -31.99 17.47 -11.33
CA GLY A 1087 -31.20 18.26 -12.27
C GLY A 1087 -31.54 17.94 -13.71
N ASN A 1088 -32.74 18.30 -14.13
CA ASN A 1088 -33.17 18.24 -15.53
C ASN A 1088 -32.58 19.43 -16.30
N HIS A 1089 -31.37 19.28 -16.87
CA HIS A 1089 -30.91 20.12 -17.97
C HIS A 1089 -30.07 19.28 -18.95
N ALA A 1090 -30.65 19.07 -20.12
CA ALA A 1090 -29.97 18.62 -21.32
C ALA A 1090 -29.05 19.73 -21.87
N GLN A 1091 -27.81 19.37 -22.23
CA GLN A 1091 -27.18 19.54 -23.57
C GLN A 1091 -25.65 19.73 -23.50
N GLY A 1092 -24.94 18.95 -24.34
CA GLY A 1092 -23.56 19.14 -24.82
C GLY A 1092 -22.47 18.45 -24.00
N ILE A 1093 -22.07 17.18 -24.21
CA ILE A 1093 -21.27 16.58 -25.32
C ILE A 1093 -19.89 17.25 -25.54
N LEU A 1094 -18.81 16.51 -25.22
CA LEU A 1094 -17.59 16.16 -25.98
C LEU A 1094 -16.44 15.84 -24.98
N ALA A 1095 -16.11 14.58 -24.67
CA ALA A 1095 -15.38 13.54 -25.44
C ALA A 1095 -13.87 13.48 -25.11
N ALA A 1096 -13.41 12.35 -24.55
CA ALA A 1096 -12.31 11.54 -25.09
C ALA A 1096 -12.26 10.18 -24.37
N LYS A 1097 -12.10 9.14 -25.19
CA LYS A 1097 -11.89 7.73 -24.85
C LYS A 1097 -10.50 7.47 -24.31
#